data_AF-A0A960XD65-F1
#
_entry.id   AF-A0A960XD65-F1
#
_cell.length_a   1.000
_cell.length_b   1.000
_cell.length_c   1.000
_cell.angle_alpha   90.00
_cell.angle_beta   90.00
_cell.angle_gamma   90.00
#
_symmetry.space_group_name_H-M   'P 1'
#
loop_
_entity.id
_entity.type
_entity.pdbx_description
1 polymer ?
#
loop_
_entity_poly.entity_id
_entity_poly.type
_entity_poly.pdbx_seq_one_letter_code
_entity_poly.pdbx_strand_id
1 'polypeptide(L)'
;MENILNFNLLKIDYKSDELCKYARIAAGFISLNSTGSKVVAISNNYLSVIDHFINGEKLKAADCFISGTLIAISTPASQVYSMAKQTVVIAYYVLYRKWSEAGSHFIECAVSLSFLKLDQTHPEEAKVLKITSALAQKIYTSFKRDRLEFGCNLLQSAIKLYLSKDDFSKLKLKHFGKTLKQDELDLIQKRVDLAFTQSQQGQAIQFGKKGRNPELERAEADDVGHMFDIGGYLFANGYSNYLKGMIIKNGNGLHFRNLYMKECKFNYSQNIRITDSILDQCRFRDIVHVKAVRSIFSKCAFKGIAAACSFSNVSFVASELKNVAFLRVKFEDVIFANCNIKWAVFNGSEFVRSIFYKSQLIESSFFLAKVKASKIIMSNAIDSVFANADFLFQRSTRLNQKPVIAYPTDLSGFADWGNDPKKALRDTGAVLMPFDYYPNANDKMLKNELEKLQPKVQDSLNGRSIIVTLNELAEEGTKELAHIKKFIDQAVMYSDGIFLHGGANVSKCLYSQSPQNFNPENFRHISKRDLIDGLLAAEAAKQGVKAMGVCRGCQMLWAVHGGEIKTVDGAIHGGQYGDQKIEVSKEAQDLLPFLNGTEVINGYSCHGQMCDPSTKSALEIVLSYNGVPKAIVGKNVIATQFHPEEYYQTDPVNRGFYTSFVEQAKRRLTRN
;
A
#
# COMPACT_ATOMS: atom_id res chain seq x y z
N MET A 1 13.05 60.59 -11.80
CA MET A 1 13.56 59.22 -11.88
C MET A 1 12.99 58.49 -10.65
N GLU A 2 11.68 58.22 -10.65
CA GLU A 2 11.00 57.02 -11.17
C GLU A 2 11.07 55.86 -10.14
N ASN A 3 10.02 55.21 -9.66
CA ASN A 3 8.55 55.30 -9.77
C ASN A 3 7.95 54.62 -8.50
N ILE A 4 7.06 55.25 -7.72
CA ILE A 4 5.57 55.07 -7.64
C ILE A 4 5.17 53.58 -7.46
N LEU A 5 4.58 53.13 -6.33
CA LEU A 5 3.14 53.24 -6.02
C LEU A 5 2.79 52.90 -4.55
N ASN A 6 2.11 53.86 -3.92
CA ASN A 6 1.17 53.67 -2.79
C ASN A 6 -0.02 52.80 -3.21
N PHE A 7 -0.59 52.01 -2.29
CA PHE A 7 -2.02 51.72 -2.29
C PHE A 7 -2.64 51.76 -0.89
N ASN A 8 -3.78 52.44 -0.84
CA ASN A 8 -4.54 52.87 0.32
C ASN A 8 -5.33 51.74 1.01
N LEU A 9 -5.50 51.91 2.32
CA LEU A 9 -6.39 51.17 3.21
C LEU A 9 -7.88 51.35 2.83
N LEU A 10 -8.59 50.25 2.63
CA LEU A 10 -10.05 50.19 2.70
C LEU A 10 -10.47 49.82 4.12
N LYS A 11 -11.22 50.72 4.75
CA LYS A 11 -11.79 50.61 6.10
C LYS A 11 -13.18 50.02 5.97
N ILE A 12 -13.46 48.87 6.58
CA ILE A 12 -14.81 48.29 6.67
C ILE A 12 -15.14 48.10 8.16
N ASP A 13 -16.08 48.90 8.66
CA ASP A 13 -16.66 48.76 10.00
C ASP A 13 -17.80 47.73 9.96
N TYR A 14 -17.76 46.73 10.85
CA TYR A 14 -18.93 45.90 11.16
C TYR A 14 -19.37 46.09 12.61
N LYS A 15 -20.67 46.36 12.78
CA LYS A 15 -21.37 46.50 14.06
C LYS A 15 -21.54 45.14 14.75
N SER A 16 -21.56 45.15 16.08
CA SER A 16 -21.21 44.06 17.00
C SER A 16 -22.17 42.87 17.17
N ASP A 17 -23.28 42.76 16.44
CA ASP A 17 -24.38 41.88 16.90
C ASP A 17 -24.62 40.60 16.07
N GLU A 18 -23.84 40.31 15.02
CA GLU A 18 -23.97 39.07 14.22
C GLU A 18 -22.91 37.97 14.51
N LEU A 19 -22.01 38.18 15.47
CA LEU A 19 -20.91 37.23 15.75
C LEU A 19 -21.30 36.02 16.62
N CYS A 20 -22.52 35.95 17.13
CA CYS A 20 -22.94 34.90 18.08
C CYS A 20 -23.55 33.63 17.47
N LYS A 21 -23.69 33.49 16.14
CA LYS A 21 -24.25 32.27 15.53
C LYS A 21 -23.24 31.30 14.88
N TYR A 22 -21.98 31.68 14.72
CA TYR A 22 -20.94 30.79 14.16
C TYR A 22 -19.85 30.33 15.15
N ALA A 23 -19.94 30.71 16.43
CA ALA A 23 -18.92 30.43 17.45
C ALA A 23 -19.05 29.06 18.15
N ARG A 24 -19.36 27.96 17.43
CA ARG A 24 -19.34 26.59 18.00
C ARG A 24 -18.39 25.58 17.33
N ILE A 25 -17.57 25.96 16.35
CA ILE A 25 -16.56 25.04 15.76
C ILE A 25 -15.11 25.61 15.71
N ALA A 26 -14.85 26.80 16.26
CA ALA A 26 -13.49 27.32 16.38
C ALA A 26 -13.27 27.94 17.77
N ALA A 27 -12.57 27.24 18.66
CA ALA A 27 -12.08 27.81 19.90
C ALA A 27 -10.81 28.63 19.60
N GLY A 28 -10.98 29.89 19.20
CA GLY A 28 -9.94 30.93 19.23
C GLY A 28 -10.36 32.00 20.22
N PHE A 29 -9.58 32.21 21.29
CA PHE A 29 -9.83 33.27 22.26
C PHE A 29 -9.48 34.64 21.66
N ILE A 30 -10.44 35.58 21.68
CA ILE A 30 -10.22 37.01 21.45
C ILE A 30 -10.09 37.67 22.83
N SER A 31 -8.98 38.38 23.06
CA SER A 31 -8.86 39.36 24.14
C SER A 31 -8.87 40.75 23.50
N LEU A 32 -9.89 41.55 23.85
CA LEU A 32 -9.87 42.99 23.65
C LEU A 32 -9.11 43.60 24.83
N ASN A 33 -8.11 44.44 24.55
CA ASN A 33 -7.84 45.53 25.48
C ASN A 33 -7.34 46.81 24.80
N SER A 34 -7.84 47.90 25.35
CA SER A 34 -7.74 49.29 24.93
C SER A 34 -6.34 49.86 25.13
N THR A 35 -5.67 50.20 24.03
CA THR A 35 -4.92 51.45 23.78
C THR A 35 -4.13 51.27 22.49
N GLY A 36 -4.48 52.05 21.46
CA GLY A 36 -3.58 52.44 20.36
C GLY A 36 -2.88 51.34 19.56
N SER A 37 -3.47 51.00 18.41
CA SER A 37 -2.75 50.75 17.15
C SER A 37 -1.85 49.51 17.02
N LYS A 38 -2.45 48.36 16.68
CA LYS A 38 -2.12 47.42 15.58
C LYS A 38 -2.68 46.03 15.90
N VAL A 39 -3.64 45.56 15.10
CA VAL A 39 -4.09 44.17 15.10
C VAL A 39 -3.26 43.43 14.04
N VAL A 40 -2.47 42.44 14.45
CA VAL A 40 -1.88 41.46 13.53
C VAL A 40 -2.67 40.16 13.69
N ALA A 41 -3.49 39.84 12.69
CA ALA A 41 -4.11 38.53 12.59
C ALA A 41 -3.07 37.53 12.08
N ILE A 42 -2.68 36.56 12.91
CA ILE A 42 -1.82 35.44 12.48
C ILE A 42 -2.75 34.32 12.07
N SER A 43 -2.85 34.05 10.76
CA SER A 43 -3.47 32.84 10.25
C SER A 43 -2.45 31.70 10.25
N ASN A 44 -2.91 30.48 10.54
CA ASN A 44 -2.11 29.27 10.45
C ASN A 44 -1.71 29.01 8.99
N ASN A 45 -0.55 29.52 8.57
CA ASN A 45 0.10 29.11 7.33
C ASN A 45 1.60 28.90 7.56
N TYR A 46 1.95 27.64 7.89
CA TYR A 46 3.33 27.16 8.08
C TYR A 46 4.11 26.97 6.76
N LEU A 47 3.51 27.24 5.60
CA LEU A 47 4.06 26.89 4.29
C LEU A 47 4.96 27.97 3.67
N SER A 48 4.77 29.26 3.96
CA SER A 48 5.52 30.33 3.28
C SER A 48 6.96 30.52 3.78
N VAL A 49 7.29 30.07 4.99
CA VAL A 49 8.65 30.17 5.55
C VAL A 49 9.56 29.03 5.06
N ILE A 50 8.97 27.92 4.60
CA ILE A 50 9.72 26.73 4.15
C ILE A 50 10.23 26.90 2.72
N ASP A 51 9.51 27.61 1.84
CA ASP A 51 9.94 27.85 0.46
C ASP A 51 11.22 28.71 0.36
N HIS A 52 11.49 29.57 1.34
CA HIS A 52 12.75 30.33 1.38
C HIS A 52 13.96 29.47 1.80
N PHE A 53 13.74 28.33 2.46
CA PHE A 53 14.81 27.45 2.91
C PHE A 53 15.38 26.56 1.78
N ILE A 54 14.62 26.36 0.71
CA ILE A 54 14.98 25.48 -0.41
C ILE A 54 15.83 26.21 -1.48
N ASN A 55 15.76 27.55 -1.54
CA ASN A 55 16.42 28.33 -2.60
C ASN A 55 17.73 29.05 -2.19
N GLY A 56 18.34 28.69 -1.06
CA GLY A 56 19.78 28.96 -0.83
C GLY A 56 20.17 30.36 -0.37
N GLU A 57 19.25 31.24 0.02
CA GLU A 57 19.60 32.53 0.62
C GLU A 57 19.63 32.47 2.17
N LYS A 58 20.74 32.92 2.76
CA LYS A 58 20.93 32.97 4.22
C LYS A 58 20.09 34.08 4.84
N LEU A 59 19.00 33.72 5.51
CA LEU A 59 18.33 34.64 6.45
C LEU A 59 19.22 34.89 7.68
N LYS A 60 19.39 36.17 8.05
CA LYS A 60 20.12 36.59 9.24
C LYS A 60 19.28 36.24 10.48
N ALA A 61 19.94 35.71 11.51
CA ALA A 61 19.33 35.14 12.72
C ALA A 61 18.41 36.07 13.56
N ALA A 62 18.26 37.34 13.18
CA ALA A 62 17.43 38.32 13.88
C ALA A 62 15.93 38.22 13.54
N ASP A 63 15.54 37.65 12.38
CA ASP A 63 14.14 37.69 11.92
C ASP A 63 13.29 36.50 12.39
N CYS A 64 13.89 35.47 13.01
CA CYS A 64 13.15 34.36 13.62
C CYS A 64 12.65 34.63 15.05
N PHE A 65 12.89 35.83 15.59
CA PHE A 65 12.66 36.11 17.01
C PHE A 65 11.23 36.48 17.41
N ILE A 66 10.26 36.44 16.49
CA ILE A 66 8.86 36.79 16.79
C ILE A 66 7.93 35.63 16.40
N SER A 67 8.01 34.50 17.10
CA SER A 67 6.97 33.45 17.02
C SER A 67 7.00 32.48 18.21
N GLY A 68 7.53 32.90 19.35
CA GLY A 68 7.52 32.04 20.52
C GLY A 68 7.87 32.81 21.77
N THR A 69 6.83 33.24 22.48
CA THR A 69 6.80 33.73 23.88
C THR A 69 6.35 35.18 24.00
N LEU A 70 5.10 35.40 24.44
CA LEU A 70 4.71 36.34 25.50
C LEU A 70 3.17 36.42 25.62
N ILE A 71 2.60 35.76 26.63
CA ILE A 71 1.54 36.37 27.48
C ILE A 71 1.76 35.85 28.91
N ALA A 72 2.35 36.69 29.75
CA ALA A 72 2.22 36.61 31.19
C ALA A 72 1.48 37.87 31.62
N ILE A 73 0.14 37.83 31.62
CA ILE A 73 -0.67 38.86 32.29
C ILE A 73 -1.80 38.15 33.05
N SER A 74 -1.70 38.26 34.38
CA SER A 74 -2.70 37.95 35.41
C SER A 74 -3.35 36.56 35.43
N THR A 75 -2.55 35.50 35.48
CA THR A 75 -3.07 34.13 35.75
C THR A 75 -2.40 33.56 37.01
N PRO A 76 -3.15 32.95 37.94
CA PRO A 76 -2.56 32.41 39.17
C PRO A 76 -1.48 31.35 38.86
N ALA A 77 -0.40 31.33 39.66
CA ALA A 77 0.78 30.50 39.45
C ALA A 77 0.49 28.99 39.23
N SER A 78 -0.61 28.49 39.79
CA SER A 78 -1.06 27.10 39.62
C SER A 78 -1.52 26.75 38.19
N GLN A 79 -2.04 27.72 37.42
CA GLN A 79 -2.45 27.51 36.03
C GLN A 79 -1.28 27.66 35.06
N VAL A 80 -0.31 28.53 35.35
CA VAL A 80 0.94 28.67 34.58
C VAL A 80 1.75 27.37 34.65
N TYR A 81 1.76 26.68 35.80
CA TYR A 81 2.45 25.40 35.97
C TYR A 81 1.83 24.26 35.14
N SER A 82 0.50 24.25 35.00
CA SER A 82 -0.23 23.28 34.16
C SER A 82 0.02 23.53 32.66
N MET A 83 -0.02 24.80 32.24
CA MET A 83 0.22 25.20 30.85
C MET A 83 1.68 24.99 30.43
N ALA A 84 2.65 25.25 31.33
CA ALA A 84 4.07 24.96 31.08
C ALA A 84 4.32 23.44 30.94
N LYS A 85 3.69 22.60 31.78
CA LYS A 85 3.72 21.13 31.64
C LYS A 85 3.21 20.67 30.27
N GLN A 86 2.07 21.21 29.83
CA GLN A 86 1.47 20.82 28.55
C GLN A 86 2.29 21.33 27.35
N THR A 87 2.83 22.54 27.43
CA THR A 87 3.63 23.14 26.34
C THR A 87 4.96 22.41 26.14
N VAL A 88 5.63 21.99 27.22
CA VAL A 88 6.87 21.19 27.15
C VAL A 88 6.59 19.81 26.54
N VAL A 89 5.50 19.14 26.93
CA VAL A 89 5.13 17.82 26.38
C VAL A 89 4.79 17.91 24.88
N ILE A 90 4.07 18.95 24.47
CA ILE A 90 3.71 19.17 23.06
C ILE A 90 4.95 19.52 22.22
N ALA A 91 5.84 20.39 22.72
CA ALA A 91 7.07 20.75 22.03
C ALA A 91 7.98 19.53 21.81
N TYR A 92 8.14 18.66 22.82
CA TYR A 92 8.93 17.43 22.69
C TYR A 92 8.28 16.38 21.76
N TYR A 93 6.94 16.29 21.74
CA TYR A 93 6.23 15.38 20.83
C TYR A 93 6.34 15.82 19.37
N VAL A 94 6.25 17.13 19.10
CA VAL A 94 6.41 17.71 17.76
C VAL A 94 7.87 17.60 17.27
N LEU A 95 8.84 17.86 18.16
CA LEU A 95 10.27 17.68 17.86
C LEU A 95 10.64 16.23 17.55
N TYR A 96 10.04 15.26 18.25
CA TYR A 96 10.25 13.83 17.98
C TYR A 96 9.62 13.38 16.65
N ARG A 97 8.41 13.85 16.31
CA ARG A 97 7.79 13.58 15.00
C ARG A 97 8.59 14.17 13.84
N LYS A 98 9.15 15.37 13.98
CA LYS A 98 9.96 15.99 12.93
C LYS A 98 11.40 15.45 12.85
N TRP A 99 11.93 14.83 13.91
CA TRP A 99 13.22 14.12 13.84
C TRP A 99 13.19 12.88 12.95
N SER A 100 12.02 12.23 12.79
CA SER A 100 11.90 11.14 11.79
C SER A 100 11.90 11.66 10.35
N GLU A 101 11.78 12.98 10.14
CA GLU A 101 11.67 13.60 8.81
C GLU A 101 12.89 14.46 8.43
N ALA A 102 13.60 15.06 9.39
CA ALA A 102 14.76 15.92 9.11
C ALA A 102 15.93 15.61 10.07
N GLY A 103 17.08 15.22 9.50
CA GLY A 103 18.28 14.85 10.25
C GLY A 103 18.84 15.93 11.21
N SER A 104 19.79 15.49 12.04
CA SER A 104 20.54 16.08 13.18
C SER A 104 20.56 17.60 13.50
N HIS A 105 20.19 18.52 12.62
CA HIS A 105 20.35 19.98 12.85
C HIS A 105 19.27 20.62 13.74
N PHE A 106 18.14 19.95 13.96
CA PHE A 106 17.01 20.54 14.70
C PHE A 106 17.23 20.63 16.23
N ILE A 107 18.20 19.88 16.77
CA ILE A 107 18.43 19.76 18.22
C ILE A 107 19.24 20.95 18.79
N GLU A 108 20.08 21.61 18.00
CA GLU A 108 20.86 22.78 18.47
C GLU A 108 19.97 23.99 18.84
N CYS A 109 18.85 24.17 18.14
CA CYS A 109 17.89 25.25 18.45
C CYS A 109 17.05 24.98 19.71
N ALA A 110 16.64 23.72 19.94
CA ALA A 110 15.78 23.37 21.07
C ALA A 110 16.50 23.42 22.43
N VAL A 111 17.80 23.10 22.45
CA VAL A 111 18.61 23.20 23.67
C VAL A 111 18.93 24.66 24.01
N SER A 112 19.02 25.54 23.01
CA SER A 112 19.25 26.98 23.20
C SER A 112 18.05 27.70 23.86
N LEU A 113 16.82 27.21 23.66
CA LEU A 113 15.61 27.72 24.31
C LEU A 113 15.59 27.53 25.84
N SER A 114 16.43 26.64 26.38
CA SER A 114 16.51 26.38 27.83
C SER A 114 17.33 27.42 28.62
N PHE A 115 17.87 28.44 27.94
CA PHE A 115 18.73 29.48 28.55
C PHE A 115 18.09 30.88 28.63
N LEU A 116 16.79 31.01 28.35
CA LEU A 116 16.08 32.28 28.60
C LEU A 116 15.97 32.52 30.12
N LYS A 117 16.60 33.61 30.58
CA LYS A 117 16.57 34.10 31.97
C LYS A 117 15.11 34.33 32.41
N LEU A 118 14.55 33.39 33.14
CA LEU A 118 13.39 33.61 34.00
C LEU A 118 13.89 34.01 35.39
N ASP A 119 13.18 34.96 35.99
CA ASP A 119 13.56 35.65 37.22
C ASP A 119 13.79 34.68 38.39
N GLN A 120 14.94 34.79 39.08
CA GLN A 120 15.45 33.80 40.04
C GLN A 120 14.87 33.94 41.46
N THR A 121 13.72 34.58 41.60
CA THR A 121 13.18 35.00 42.90
C THR A 121 12.39 33.90 43.63
N HIS A 122 12.07 32.77 42.97
CA HIS A 122 11.40 31.63 43.61
C HIS A 122 12.31 30.37 43.74
N PRO A 123 12.56 29.87 44.97
CA PRO A 123 13.49 28.74 45.23
C PRO A 123 13.10 27.42 44.54
N GLU A 124 11.80 27.16 44.39
CA GLU A 124 11.27 25.95 43.74
C GLU A 124 11.47 25.99 42.21
N GLU A 125 11.30 27.18 41.59
CA GLU A 125 11.49 27.37 40.14
C GLU A 125 12.96 27.28 39.75
N ALA A 126 13.87 27.83 40.57
CA ALA A 126 15.31 27.68 40.38
C ALA A 126 15.76 26.21 40.46
N LYS A 127 15.11 25.40 41.31
CA LYS A 127 15.37 23.96 41.47
C LYS A 127 14.91 23.17 40.26
N VAL A 128 13.71 23.46 39.75
CA VAL A 128 13.17 22.88 38.51
C VAL A 128 14.07 23.25 37.34
N LEU A 129 14.47 24.52 37.18
CA LEU A 129 15.33 24.93 36.06
C LEU A 129 16.69 24.22 36.08
N LYS A 130 17.30 24.05 37.26
CA LYS A 130 18.57 23.32 37.43
C LYS A 130 18.45 21.85 37.02
N ILE A 131 17.34 21.21 37.40
CA ILE A 131 17.07 19.80 37.07
C ILE A 131 16.79 19.66 35.56
N THR A 132 16.02 20.57 34.97
CA THR A 132 15.64 20.51 33.55
C THR A 132 16.83 20.77 32.63
N SER A 133 17.69 21.74 33.00
CA SER A 133 18.96 22.02 32.32
C SER A 133 19.93 20.84 32.41
N ALA A 134 20.13 20.26 33.60
CA ALA A 134 21.01 19.09 33.77
C ALA A 134 20.49 17.85 33.02
N LEU A 135 19.17 17.67 32.94
CA LEU A 135 18.53 16.59 32.20
C LEU A 135 18.68 16.80 30.70
N ALA A 136 18.41 18.01 30.19
CA ALA A 136 18.56 18.36 28.78
C ALA A 136 20.01 18.18 28.32
N GLN A 137 20.98 18.57 29.14
CA GLN A 137 22.40 18.41 28.83
C GLN A 137 22.83 16.94 28.82
N LYS A 138 22.34 16.11 29.76
CA LYS A 138 22.58 14.65 29.75
C LYS A 138 21.93 13.96 28.55
N ILE A 139 20.72 14.38 28.18
CA ILE A 139 19.99 13.89 27.01
C ILE A 139 20.76 14.24 25.73
N TYR A 140 21.16 15.51 25.57
CA TYR A 140 21.98 15.99 24.44
C TYR A 140 23.30 15.22 24.32
N THR A 141 24.00 14.99 25.44
CA THR A 141 25.30 14.29 25.45
C THR A 141 25.15 12.78 25.13
N SER A 142 24.04 12.15 25.54
CA SER A 142 23.73 10.76 25.17
C SER A 142 23.29 10.61 23.71
N PHE A 143 22.55 11.58 23.18
CA PHE A 143 22.18 11.61 21.75
C PHE A 143 23.39 11.84 20.83
N LYS A 144 24.38 12.65 21.26
CA LYS A 144 25.64 12.85 20.53
C LYS A 144 26.56 11.61 20.53
N ARG A 145 26.29 10.61 21.37
CA ARG A 145 27.06 9.36 21.51
C ARG A 145 26.32 8.11 21.00
N ASP A 146 25.28 8.27 20.18
CA ASP A 146 24.43 7.19 19.64
C ASP A 146 23.80 6.27 20.69
N ARG A 147 23.63 6.73 21.94
CA ARG A 147 22.97 5.96 23.02
C ARG A 147 21.49 6.33 23.15
N LEU A 148 20.73 6.06 22.09
CA LEU A 148 19.26 6.28 22.00
C LEU A 148 18.47 5.68 23.17
N GLU A 149 18.89 4.51 23.66
CA GLU A 149 18.23 3.81 24.77
C GLU A 149 18.35 4.58 26.10
N PHE A 150 19.49 5.21 26.38
CA PHE A 150 19.68 5.99 27.59
C PHE A 150 18.87 7.29 27.55
N GLY A 151 18.80 7.95 26.38
CA GLY A 151 17.98 9.15 26.17
C GLY A 151 16.48 8.87 26.35
N CYS A 152 15.96 7.79 25.77
CA CYS A 152 14.57 7.39 25.89
C CYS A 152 14.19 6.94 27.31
N ASN A 153 15.07 6.22 28.01
CA ASN A 153 14.83 5.81 29.40
C ASN A 153 14.87 7.00 30.37
N LEU A 154 15.70 8.02 30.10
CA LEU A 154 15.70 9.28 30.84
C LEU A 154 14.41 10.06 30.58
N LEU A 155 13.95 10.11 29.33
CA LEU A 155 12.71 10.78 28.93
C LEU A 155 11.48 10.09 29.56
N GLN A 156 11.43 8.75 29.55
CA GLN A 156 10.37 7.99 30.24
C GLN A 156 10.39 8.21 31.75
N SER A 157 11.57 8.25 32.37
CA SER A 157 11.71 8.53 33.80
C SER A 157 11.26 9.94 34.15
N ALA A 158 11.59 10.92 33.30
CA ALA A 158 11.16 12.31 33.46
C ALA A 158 9.64 12.47 33.27
N ILE A 159 9.04 11.79 32.29
CA ILE A 159 7.59 11.79 32.07
C ILE A 159 6.86 11.11 33.24
N LYS A 160 7.40 10.01 33.79
CA LYS A 160 6.87 9.35 35.00
C LYS A 160 6.94 10.21 36.25
N LEU A 161 7.91 11.12 36.34
CA LEU A 161 8.04 12.09 37.43
C LEU A 161 7.04 13.24 37.32
N TYR A 162 6.51 13.53 36.12
CA TYR A 162 5.66 14.70 35.85
C TYR A 162 4.17 14.38 35.62
N LEU A 163 3.78 13.14 35.30
CA LEU A 163 2.37 12.76 35.10
C LEU A 163 1.84 11.90 36.26
N SER A 164 0.56 12.09 36.61
CA SER A 164 -0.13 11.20 37.54
C SER A 164 -0.20 9.78 36.94
N LYS A 165 -0.26 8.75 37.80
CA LYS A 165 -0.35 7.33 37.35
C LYS A 165 -1.52 7.08 36.39
N ASP A 166 -2.62 7.83 36.53
CA ASP A 166 -3.83 7.69 35.72
C ASP A 166 -3.77 8.41 34.36
N ASP A 167 -2.95 9.45 34.22
CA ASP A 167 -2.75 10.11 32.92
C ASP A 167 -1.73 9.36 32.05
N PHE A 168 -0.75 8.71 32.70
CA PHE A 168 0.23 7.87 32.00
C PHE A 168 -0.42 6.59 31.42
N SER A 169 -1.42 6.02 32.09
CA SER A 169 -2.14 4.83 31.62
C SER A 169 -3.05 5.12 30.41
N LYS A 170 -3.51 6.38 30.25
CA LYS A 170 -4.30 6.85 29.10
C LYS A 170 -3.45 7.14 27.86
N LEU A 171 -2.16 7.45 28.03
CA LEU A 171 -1.18 7.44 26.95
C LEU A 171 -0.96 5.99 26.50
N LYS A 172 -1.74 5.52 25.52
CA LYS A 172 -1.50 4.25 24.82
C LYS A 172 -0.20 4.34 23.99
N LEU A 173 0.95 4.38 24.67
CA LEU A 173 2.27 4.12 24.08
C LEU A 173 2.42 2.61 23.85
N LYS A 174 1.54 2.04 23.01
CA LYS A 174 1.78 0.72 22.44
C LYS A 174 2.90 0.91 21.40
N HIS A 175 4.07 0.34 21.71
CA HIS A 175 5.30 0.28 20.89
C HIS A 175 6.37 1.35 21.19
N PHE A 176 6.98 1.27 22.38
CA PHE A 176 8.43 1.45 22.44
C PHE A 176 9.06 0.08 22.17
N GLY A 177 9.66 -0.06 20.99
CA GLY A 177 10.16 -1.34 20.48
C GLY A 177 11.12 -2.02 21.44
N LYS A 178 10.94 -3.33 21.65
CA LYS A 178 12.03 -4.16 22.15
C LYS A 178 13.20 -3.98 21.19
N THR A 179 14.30 -3.42 21.68
CA THR A 179 15.58 -3.38 20.96
C THR A 179 15.95 -4.82 20.61
N LEU A 180 16.30 -5.11 19.35
CA LEU A 180 16.94 -6.39 19.02
C LEU A 180 18.14 -6.56 19.94
N LYS A 181 18.26 -7.73 20.56
CA LYS A 181 19.53 -8.09 21.23
C LYS A 181 20.61 -8.11 20.16
N GLN A 182 21.76 -7.52 20.44
CA GLN A 182 22.88 -7.46 19.49
C GLN A 182 23.24 -8.86 18.97
N ASP A 183 23.15 -9.88 19.83
CA ASP A 183 23.32 -11.30 19.48
C ASP A 183 22.41 -11.80 18.34
N GLU A 184 21.17 -11.32 18.25
CA GLU A 184 20.25 -11.71 17.15
C GLU A 184 20.70 -11.08 15.82
N LEU A 185 21.16 -9.83 15.85
CA LEU A 185 21.70 -9.15 14.67
C LEU A 185 23.02 -9.79 14.23
N ASP A 186 23.89 -10.13 15.17
CA ASP A 186 25.16 -10.78 14.90
C ASP A 186 24.95 -12.18 14.30
N LEU A 187 23.94 -12.93 14.77
CA LEU A 187 23.59 -14.23 14.20
C LEU A 187 23.07 -14.10 12.76
N ILE A 188 22.21 -13.12 12.48
CA ILE A 188 21.71 -12.84 11.13
C ILE A 188 22.87 -12.43 10.22
N GLN A 189 23.70 -11.49 10.66
CA GLN A 189 24.85 -11.02 9.90
C GLN A 189 25.84 -12.16 9.63
N LYS A 190 26.12 -13.02 10.62
CA LYS A 190 26.96 -14.21 10.44
C LYS A 190 26.39 -15.18 9.40
N ARG A 191 25.06 -15.42 9.38
CA ARG A 191 24.42 -16.25 8.35
C ARG A 191 24.55 -15.63 6.96
N VAL A 192 24.43 -14.31 6.85
CA VAL A 192 24.59 -13.55 5.61
C VAL A 192 26.03 -13.60 5.11
N ASP A 193 27.00 -13.34 5.98
CA ASP A 193 28.43 -13.35 5.66
C ASP A 193 28.89 -14.75 5.25
N LEU A 194 28.41 -15.78 5.96
CA LEU A 194 28.65 -17.17 5.59
C LEU A 194 28.09 -17.47 4.19
N ALA A 195 26.85 -17.05 3.91
CA ALA A 195 26.25 -17.26 2.60
C ALA A 195 27.00 -16.55 1.46
N PHE A 196 27.47 -15.31 1.69
CA PHE A 196 28.32 -14.61 0.73
C PHE A 196 29.66 -15.30 0.53
N THR A 197 30.31 -15.71 1.62
CA THR A 197 31.62 -16.39 1.57
C THR A 197 31.52 -17.71 0.82
N GLN A 198 30.51 -18.53 1.12
CA GLN A 198 30.25 -19.79 0.46
C GLN A 198 29.92 -19.61 -1.03
N SER A 199 29.14 -18.57 -1.36
CA SER A 199 28.87 -18.17 -2.75
C SER A 199 30.13 -17.70 -3.49
N GLN A 200 31.13 -17.13 -2.82
CA GLN A 200 32.38 -16.74 -3.47
C GLN A 200 33.35 -17.92 -3.63
N GLN A 201 33.40 -18.81 -2.65
CA GLN A 201 34.35 -19.93 -2.61
C GLN A 201 33.92 -21.12 -3.47
N GLY A 202 32.66 -21.20 -3.92
CA GLY A 202 32.19 -22.29 -4.78
C GLY A 202 32.14 -23.66 -4.09
N GLN A 203 32.26 -23.70 -2.75
CA GLN A 203 32.27 -24.92 -1.97
C GLN A 203 30.91 -25.12 -1.30
N ALA A 204 30.18 -26.17 -1.69
CA ALA A 204 29.04 -26.63 -0.93
C ALA A 204 29.55 -27.24 0.39
N ILE A 205 29.14 -26.67 1.53
CA ILE A 205 29.50 -27.23 2.85
C ILE A 205 28.47 -28.30 3.22
N GLN A 206 28.95 -29.49 3.63
CA GLN A 206 28.16 -30.44 4.40
C GLN A 206 27.62 -29.74 5.65
N PHE A 207 26.31 -29.45 5.69
CA PHE A 207 25.66 -28.99 6.92
C PHE A 207 25.96 -30.01 8.03
N GLY A 208 26.74 -29.59 9.03
CA GLY A 208 27.21 -30.46 10.11
C GLY A 208 26.05 -31.17 10.79
N LYS A 209 26.26 -32.45 11.16
CA LYS A 209 25.26 -33.36 11.78
C LYS A 209 24.51 -32.79 13.01
N LYS A 210 24.99 -31.72 13.64
CA LYS A 210 24.35 -31.08 14.80
C LYS A 210 23.35 -30.01 14.33
N GLY A 211 22.07 -30.35 14.37
CA GLY A 211 20.97 -29.43 14.04
C GLY A 211 19.86 -30.03 13.16
N ARG A 212 19.94 -31.32 12.84
CA ARG A 212 18.92 -32.03 12.06
C ARG A 212 17.61 -32.10 12.83
N ASN A 213 16.54 -31.52 12.27
CA ASN A 213 15.19 -31.73 12.77
C ASN A 213 14.63 -33.03 12.18
N PRO A 214 14.38 -34.08 12.98
CA PRO A 214 13.93 -35.39 12.50
C PRO A 214 12.56 -35.37 11.81
N GLU A 215 11.72 -34.38 12.11
CA GLU A 215 10.40 -34.22 11.47
C GLU A 215 10.53 -33.63 10.07
N LEU A 216 11.45 -32.68 9.89
CA LEU A 216 11.77 -32.17 8.56
C LEU A 216 12.34 -33.30 7.71
N GLU A 217 13.31 -34.07 8.22
CA GLU A 217 13.91 -35.21 7.49
C GLU A 217 12.88 -36.25 7.03
N ARG A 218 11.92 -36.64 7.90
CA ARG A 218 10.83 -37.55 7.52
C ARG A 218 9.96 -36.97 6.39
N ALA A 219 9.56 -35.70 6.51
CA ALA A 219 8.80 -35.02 5.46
C ALA A 219 9.61 -34.83 4.15
N GLU A 220 10.94 -34.81 4.21
CA GLU A 220 11.78 -34.82 3.00
C GLU A 220 11.82 -36.18 2.34
N ALA A 221 11.98 -37.25 3.12
CA ALA A 221 12.10 -38.61 2.61
C ALA A 221 10.81 -39.08 1.91
N ASP A 222 9.64 -38.80 2.49
CA ASP A 222 8.34 -39.23 1.96
C ASP A 222 8.00 -38.58 0.60
N ASP A 223 8.58 -37.41 0.31
CA ASP A 223 8.25 -36.55 -0.84
C ASP A 223 9.24 -36.75 -2.01
N VAL A 224 10.36 -37.46 -1.79
CA VAL A 224 11.43 -37.70 -2.78
C VAL A 224 11.21 -38.97 -3.60
N GLY A 225 10.35 -39.90 -3.16
CA GLY A 225 10.17 -41.24 -3.76
C GLY A 225 9.83 -41.30 -5.26
N HIS A 226 9.46 -40.16 -5.88
CA HIS A 226 9.13 -40.05 -7.31
C HIS A 226 9.98 -39.02 -8.07
N MET A 227 11.02 -38.45 -7.46
CA MET A 227 11.84 -37.39 -8.07
C MET A 227 13.23 -37.89 -8.50
N PHE A 228 13.76 -37.35 -9.60
CA PHE A 228 15.12 -37.66 -10.04
C PHE A 228 16.14 -36.84 -9.24
N ASP A 229 16.94 -37.52 -8.39
CA ASP A 229 18.01 -36.90 -7.60
C ASP A 229 19.28 -36.69 -8.44
N ILE A 230 19.42 -35.46 -8.93
CA ILE A 230 20.56 -35.04 -9.76
C ILE A 230 21.85 -35.07 -8.95
N GLY A 231 21.80 -34.64 -7.68
CA GLY A 231 22.99 -34.62 -6.83
C GLY A 231 23.49 -36.01 -6.49
N GLY A 232 22.57 -36.90 -6.12
CA GLY A 232 22.85 -38.32 -5.89
C GLY A 232 23.40 -39.00 -7.14
N TYR A 233 22.81 -38.73 -8.30
CA TYR A 233 23.28 -39.27 -9.59
C TYR A 233 24.72 -38.81 -9.91
N LEU A 234 25.02 -37.51 -9.79
CA LEU A 234 26.35 -36.98 -10.05
C LEU A 234 27.40 -37.61 -9.12
N PHE A 235 27.08 -37.67 -7.82
CA PHE A 235 27.97 -38.29 -6.82
C PHE A 235 28.23 -39.77 -7.11
N ALA A 236 27.18 -40.55 -7.39
CA ALA A 236 27.30 -41.98 -7.67
C ALA A 236 28.16 -42.29 -8.91
N ASN A 237 28.25 -41.34 -9.84
CA ASN A 237 29.05 -41.46 -11.06
C ASN A 237 30.40 -40.72 -10.98
N GLY A 238 30.81 -40.27 -9.79
CA GLY A 238 32.11 -39.62 -9.58
C GLY A 238 32.23 -38.19 -10.12
N TYR A 239 31.12 -37.54 -10.46
CA TYR A 239 31.12 -36.15 -10.89
C TYR A 239 31.17 -35.18 -9.71
N SER A 240 31.70 -33.98 -9.96
CA SER A 240 31.63 -32.88 -9.00
C SER A 240 30.18 -32.43 -8.76
N ASN A 241 29.91 -31.87 -7.59
CA ASN A 241 28.62 -31.28 -7.23
C ASN A 241 28.46 -29.83 -7.74
N TYR A 242 29.29 -29.40 -8.69
CA TYR A 242 29.29 -28.07 -9.27
C TYR A 242 28.58 -28.07 -10.63
N LEU A 243 27.53 -27.27 -10.77
CA LEU A 243 26.81 -27.06 -12.03
C LEU A 243 26.90 -25.59 -12.44
N LYS A 244 27.26 -25.31 -13.69
CA LYS A 244 27.32 -23.94 -14.23
C LYS A 244 26.53 -23.82 -15.52
N GLY A 245 25.75 -22.74 -15.63
CA GLY A 245 25.10 -22.34 -16.89
C GLY A 245 23.99 -23.28 -17.39
N MET A 246 23.56 -24.23 -16.57
CA MET A 246 22.52 -25.19 -16.93
C MET A 246 21.19 -24.47 -17.15
N ILE A 247 20.50 -24.79 -18.25
CA ILE A 247 19.20 -24.24 -18.58
C ILE A 247 18.16 -25.35 -18.49
N ILE A 248 17.24 -25.21 -17.54
CA ILE A 248 16.10 -26.08 -17.36
C ILE A 248 14.87 -25.33 -17.86
N LYS A 249 14.26 -25.88 -18.92
CA LYS A 249 12.99 -25.41 -19.48
C LYS A 249 11.96 -26.51 -19.26
N ASN A 250 10.80 -26.17 -18.71
CA ASN A 250 9.74 -27.13 -18.44
C ASN A 250 10.20 -28.31 -17.55
N GLY A 251 11.15 -28.06 -16.63
CA GLY A 251 11.63 -29.08 -15.72
C GLY A 251 10.52 -29.56 -14.80
N ASN A 252 10.44 -30.87 -14.57
CA ASN A 252 9.43 -31.49 -13.71
C ASN A 252 10.04 -32.66 -12.94
N GLY A 253 9.73 -32.78 -11.64
CA GLY A 253 10.14 -33.92 -10.82
C GLY A 253 11.65 -34.01 -10.58
N LEU A 254 12.33 -32.87 -10.43
CA LEU A 254 13.79 -32.80 -10.28
C LEU A 254 14.19 -32.45 -8.85
N HIS A 255 15.13 -33.20 -8.29
CA HIS A 255 15.70 -32.94 -6.97
C HIS A 255 17.18 -32.55 -7.10
N PHE A 256 17.47 -31.30 -6.75
CA PHE A 256 18.82 -30.73 -6.65
C PHE A 256 19.28 -30.83 -5.19
N ARG A 257 20.07 -31.86 -4.88
CA ARG A 257 20.57 -32.13 -3.53
C ARG A 257 22.08 -31.93 -3.43
N ASN A 258 22.53 -31.17 -2.45
CA ASN A 258 23.96 -30.97 -2.16
C ASN A 258 24.77 -30.42 -3.35
N LEU A 259 24.18 -29.47 -4.09
CA LEU A 259 24.78 -28.89 -5.30
C LEU A 259 25.20 -27.43 -5.09
N TYR A 260 26.28 -27.05 -5.76
CA TYR A 260 26.60 -25.66 -6.04
C TYR A 260 26.23 -25.35 -7.49
N MET A 261 25.24 -24.48 -7.68
CA MET A 261 24.73 -24.11 -9.00
C MET A 261 25.00 -22.64 -9.29
N LYS A 262 25.69 -22.36 -10.39
CA LYS A 262 26.04 -21.00 -10.81
C LYS A 262 25.47 -20.64 -12.16
N GLU A 263 24.84 -19.47 -12.26
CA GLU A 263 24.31 -18.94 -13.54
C GLU A 263 23.28 -19.88 -14.21
N CYS A 264 22.66 -20.78 -13.45
CA CYS A 264 21.65 -21.71 -13.97
C CYS A 264 20.30 -21.00 -14.15
N LYS A 265 19.49 -21.47 -15.10
CA LYS A 265 18.18 -20.88 -15.42
C LYS A 265 17.09 -21.92 -15.28
N PHE A 266 16.04 -21.57 -14.54
CA PHE A 266 14.84 -22.37 -14.33
C PHE A 266 13.66 -21.62 -14.94
N ASN A 267 13.15 -22.10 -16.07
CA ASN A 267 12.05 -21.45 -16.77
C ASN A 267 10.86 -22.41 -16.86
N TYR A 268 9.67 -21.94 -16.49
CA TYR A 268 8.41 -22.68 -16.64
C TYR A 268 8.46 -24.05 -15.97
N SER A 269 9.17 -24.14 -14.84
CA SER A 269 9.50 -25.41 -14.21
C SER A 269 8.65 -25.65 -12.97
N GLN A 270 8.28 -26.91 -12.75
CA GLN A 270 7.38 -27.33 -11.70
C GLN A 270 7.91 -28.51 -10.90
N ASN A 271 7.41 -28.71 -9.68
CA ASN A 271 7.80 -29.84 -8.83
C ASN A 271 9.32 -29.99 -8.72
N ILE A 272 9.99 -28.90 -8.37
CA ILE A 272 11.44 -28.89 -8.16
C ILE A 272 11.71 -28.91 -6.66
N ARG A 273 12.64 -29.77 -6.25
CA ARG A 273 13.16 -29.80 -4.90
C ARG A 273 14.62 -29.33 -4.88
N ILE A 274 14.95 -28.46 -3.95
CA ILE A 274 16.31 -27.94 -3.74
C ILE A 274 16.65 -28.14 -2.26
N THR A 275 17.61 -29.00 -1.97
CA THR A 275 18.02 -29.26 -0.57
C THR A 275 19.51 -29.13 -0.42
N ASP A 276 19.93 -28.51 0.67
CA ASP A 276 21.36 -28.41 1.04
C ASP A 276 22.22 -27.82 -0.10
N SER A 277 21.66 -26.89 -0.88
CA SER A 277 22.28 -26.42 -2.11
C SER A 277 22.48 -24.91 -2.13
N ILE A 278 23.49 -24.47 -2.88
CA ILE A 278 23.81 -23.06 -3.10
C ILE A 278 23.50 -22.73 -4.55
N LEU A 279 22.77 -21.64 -4.76
CA LEU A 279 22.40 -21.10 -6.04
C LEU A 279 22.98 -19.69 -6.13
N ASP A 280 23.95 -19.49 -7.00
CA ASP A 280 24.62 -18.21 -7.22
C ASP A 280 24.29 -17.68 -8.61
N GLN A 281 23.75 -16.48 -8.68
CA GLN A 281 23.39 -15.80 -9.95
C GLN A 281 22.43 -16.61 -10.83
N CYS A 282 21.65 -17.50 -10.22
CA CYS A 282 20.63 -18.29 -10.91
C CYS A 282 19.39 -17.44 -11.20
N ARG A 283 18.63 -17.81 -12.24
CA ARG A 283 17.40 -17.12 -12.63
C ARG A 283 16.22 -18.07 -12.58
N PHE A 284 15.12 -17.58 -12.03
CA PHE A 284 13.85 -18.28 -11.92
C PHE A 284 12.78 -17.49 -12.63
N ARG A 285 12.06 -18.15 -13.53
CA ARG A 285 10.92 -17.59 -14.25
C ARG A 285 9.78 -18.60 -14.21
N ASP A 286 8.62 -18.15 -13.74
CA ASP A 286 7.37 -18.91 -13.75
C ASP A 286 7.56 -20.32 -13.17
N ILE A 287 7.85 -20.35 -11.88
CA ILE A 287 8.09 -21.57 -11.12
C ILE A 287 6.89 -21.94 -10.26
N VAL A 288 6.58 -23.22 -10.19
CA VAL A 288 5.42 -23.72 -9.43
C VAL A 288 5.84 -24.93 -8.61
N HIS A 289 5.32 -25.08 -7.40
CA HIS A 289 5.64 -26.23 -6.53
C HIS A 289 7.15 -26.41 -6.29
N VAL A 290 7.89 -25.31 -6.13
CA VAL A 290 9.31 -25.37 -5.76
C VAL A 290 9.42 -25.46 -4.25
N LYS A 291 10.07 -26.52 -3.76
CA LYS A 291 10.40 -26.70 -2.34
C LYS A 291 11.90 -26.54 -2.16
N ALA A 292 12.31 -25.54 -1.39
CA ALA A 292 13.70 -25.33 -1.05
C ALA A 292 13.92 -25.43 0.46
N VAL A 293 14.89 -26.24 0.87
CA VAL A 293 15.20 -26.47 2.28
C VAL A 293 16.71 -26.34 2.52
N ARG A 294 17.11 -25.67 3.60
CA ARG A 294 18.53 -25.49 3.99
C ARG A 294 19.40 -25.04 2.82
N SER A 295 18.94 -24.05 2.07
CA SER A 295 19.56 -23.64 0.79
C SER A 295 19.76 -22.13 0.72
N ILE A 296 20.70 -21.71 -0.12
CA ILE A 296 21.08 -20.31 -0.26
C ILE A 296 20.86 -19.87 -1.71
N PHE A 297 20.15 -18.76 -1.88
CA PHE A 297 19.95 -18.08 -3.15
C PHE A 297 20.71 -16.76 -3.10
N SER A 298 21.91 -16.75 -3.65
CA SER A 298 22.82 -15.60 -3.70
C SER A 298 22.72 -14.94 -5.06
N LYS A 299 22.44 -13.63 -5.09
CA LYS A 299 22.35 -12.82 -6.32
C LYS A 299 21.42 -13.42 -7.37
N CYS A 300 20.41 -14.17 -6.94
CA CYS A 300 19.45 -14.81 -7.82
C CYS A 300 18.40 -13.79 -8.26
N ALA A 301 17.82 -14.02 -9.44
CA ALA A 301 16.71 -13.21 -9.95
C ALA A 301 15.45 -14.06 -10.07
N PHE A 302 14.33 -13.53 -9.59
CA PHE A 302 13.00 -14.13 -9.75
C PHE A 302 12.12 -13.18 -10.55
N LYS A 303 11.42 -13.72 -11.55
CA LYS A 303 10.43 -13.01 -12.37
C LYS A 303 9.22 -13.92 -12.56
N GLY A 304 8.03 -13.34 -12.77
CA GLY A 304 6.85 -14.15 -13.08
C GLY A 304 6.21 -14.68 -11.82
N ILE A 305 5.67 -15.89 -11.92
CA ILE A 305 4.98 -16.53 -10.80
C ILE A 305 5.94 -17.40 -10.00
N ALA A 306 5.78 -17.38 -8.69
CA ALA A 306 6.26 -18.41 -7.77
C ALA A 306 5.07 -18.89 -6.93
N ALA A 307 4.36 -19.92 -7.41
CA ALA A 307 3.11 -20.39 -6.81
C ALA A 307 3.29 -21.72 -6.08
N ALA A 308 2.57 -21.89 -4.96
CA ALA A 308 2.58 -23.12 -4.17
C ALA A 308 3.99 -23.62 -3.80
N CYS A 309 4.92 -22.67 -3.64
CA CYS A 309 6.30 -22.93 -3.25
C CYS A 309 6.42 -22.96 -1.71
N SER A 310 7.48 -23.59 -1.22
CA SER A 310 7.83 -23.60 0.21
C SER A 310 9.33 -23.42 0.38
N PHE A 311 9.70 -22.49 1.26
CA PHE A 311 11.09 -22.18 1.60
C PHE A 311 11.26 -22.35 3.10
N SER A 312 12.13 -23.28 3.51
CA SER A 312 12.35 -23.61 4.92
C SER A 312 13.84 -23.56 5.25
N ASN A 313 14.24 -22.74 6.23
CA ASN A 313 15.66 -22.49 6.53
C ASN A 313 16.46 -22.02 5.30
N VAL A 314 15.86 -21.15 4.50
CA VAL A 314 16.46 -20.61 3.27
C VAL A 314 16.99 -19.19 3.48
N SER A 315 18.02 -18.81 2.74
CA SER A 315 18.48 -17.42 2.72
C SER A 315 18.56 -16.91 1.29
N PHE A 316 17.80 -15.84 1.01
CA PHE A 316 17.94 -15.01 -0.17
C PHE A 316 18.91 -13.88 0.17
N VAL A 317 20.02 -13.80 -0.55
CA VAL A 317 21.10 -12.86 -0.27
C VAL A 317 21.40 -12.06 -1.52
N ALA A 318 21.38 -10.73 -1.42
CA ALA A 318 21.62 -9.82 -2.54
C ALA A 318 20.79 -10.15 -3.81
N SER A 319 19.61 -10.75 -3.62
CA SER A 319 18.77 -11.25 -4.71
C SER A 319 17.78 -10.20 -5.19
N GLU A 320 17.46 -10.28 -6.49
CA GLU A 320 16.56 -9.38 -7.20
C GLU A 320 15.18 -10.03 -7.33
N LEU A 321 14.22 -9.52 -6.56
CA LEU A 321 12.84 -9.99 -6.50
C LEU A 321 11.93 -8.90 -7.08
N LYS A 322 11.99 -8.71 -8.40
CA LYS A 322 11.27 -7.65 -9.12
C LYS A 322 10.14 -8.24 -9.96
N ASN A 323 8.93 -7.67 -9.85
CA ASN A 323 7.75 -8.13 -10.60
C ASN A 323 7.53 -9.64 -10.48
N VAL A 324 7.72 -10.17 -9.27
CA VAL A 324 7.49 -11.58 -8.95
C VAL A 324 6.25 -11.72 -8.07
N ALA A 325 5.42 -12.69 -8.38
CA ALA A 325 4.23 -13.04 -7.61
C ALA A 325 4.47 -14.32 -6.80
N PHE A 326 4.85 -14.16 -5.54
CA PHE A 326 4.86 -15.22 -4.53
C PHE A 326 3.46 -15.42 -3.96
N LEU A 327 2.68 -16.29 -4.60
CA LEU A 327 1.28 -16.51 -4.26
C LEU A 327 1.14 -17.69 -3.32
N ARG A 328 0.66 -17.42 -2.10
CA ARG A 328 0.39 -18.44 -1.06
C ARG A 328 1.63 -19.30 -0.79
N VAL A 329 2.80 -18.67 -0.80
CA VAL A 329 4.09 -19.32 -0.56
C VAL A 329 4.35 -19.39 0.93
N LYS A 330 4.95 -20.48 1.37
CA LYS A 330 5.37 -20.64 2.77
C LYS A 330 6.84 -20.24 2.91
N PHE A 331 7.10 -19.31 3.82
CA PHE A 331 8.43 -18.88 4.23
C PHE A 331 8.60 -19.18 5.72
N GLU A 332 9.37 -20.21 6.03
CA GLU A 332 9.68 -20.63 7.39
C GLU A 332 11.18 -20.49 7.66
N ASP A 333 11.55 -19.71 8.68
CA ASP A 333 12.94 -19.43 9.02
C ASP A 333 13.76 -18.87 7.83
N VAL A 334 13.10 -18.07 6.99
CA VAL A 334 13.68 -17.48 5.78
C VAL A 334 14.27 -16.11 6.07
N ILE A 335 15.46 -15.86 5.53
CA ILE A 335 16.11 -14.55 5.58
C ILE A 335 16.17 -13.96 4.16
N PHE A 336 15.64 -12.76 3.98
CA PHE A 336 15.85 -11.91 2.81
C PHE A 336 16.85 -10.82 3.20
N ALA A 337 18.12 -10.98 2.82
CA ALA A 337 19.21 -10.11 3.21
C ALA A 337 19.74 -9.31 2.03
N ASN A 338 19.77 -7.98 2.17
CA ASN A 338 20.23 -7.07 1.12
C ASN A 338 19.47 -7.27 -0.21
N CYS A 339 18.21 -7.68 -0.14
CA CYS A 339 17.40 -7.97 -1.31
C CYS A 339 16.78 -6.70 -1.89
N ASN A 340 16.65 -6.70 -3.21
CA ASN A 340 15.94 -5.67 -3.95
C ASN A 340 14.55 -6.21 -4.32
N ILE A 341 13.56 -5.87 -3.49
CA ILE A 341 12.19 -6.36 -3.60
C ILE A 341 11.33 -5.20 -4.10
N LYS A 342 11.01 -5.18 -5.40
CA LYS A 342 10.19 -4.11 -5.99
C LYS A 342 9.03 -4.69 -6.74
N TRP A 343 7.83 -4.18 -6.50
CA TRP A 343 6.61 -4.66 -7.17
C TRP A 343 6.39 -6.17 -7.00
N ALA A 344 6.96 -6.75 -5.94
CA ALA A 344 6.75 -8.13 -5.60
C ALA A 344 5.42 -8.28 -4.85
N VAL A 345 4.71 -9.35 -5.16
CA VAL A 345 3.41 -9.68 -4.58
C VAL A 345 3.58 -10.92 -3.70
N PHE A 346 3.31 -10.79 -2.42
CA PHE A 346 3.37 -11.86 -1.41
C PHE A 346 1.98 -12.23 -0.89
N ASN A 347 0.95 -12.01 -1.71
CA ASN A 347 -0.43 -12.12 -1.25
C ASN A 347 -0.77 -13.53 -0.76
N GLY A 348 -1.42 -13.60 0.40
CA GLY A 348 -1.79 -14.87 1.05
C GLY A 348 -0.60 -15.75 1.46
N SER A 349 0.64 -15.28 1.33
CA SER A 349 1.84 -16.03 1.74
C SER A 349 1.98 -16.08 3.25
N GLU A 350 2.64 -17.11 3.76
CA GLU A 350 2.83 -17.35 5.18
C GLU A 350 4.29 -17.09 5.55
N PHE A 351 4.52 -16.26 6.56
CA PHE A 351 5.83 -15.90 7.07
C PHE A 351 5.94 -16.31 8.53
N VAL A 352 6.69 -17.38 8.79
CA VAL A 352 6.96 -17.88 10.14
C VAL A 352 8.44 -17.67 10.44
N ARG A 353 8.75 -16.89 11.49
CA ARG A 353 10.14 -16.59 11.93
C ARG A 353 11.03 -16.09 10.79
N SER A 354 10.44 -15.39 9.82
CA SER A 354 11.14 -14.90 8.63
C SER A 354 11.56 -13.44 8.80
N ILE A 355 12.67 -13.07 8.17
CA ILE A 355 13.31 -11.78 8.39
C ILE A 355 13.64 -11.13 7.05
N PHE A 356 13.19 -9.90 6.87
CA PHE A 356 13.75 -8.99 5.86
C PHE A 356 14.81 -8.13 6.53
N TYR A 357 16.06 -8.21 6.08
CA TYR A 357 17.21 -7.53 6.66
C TYR A 357 17.92 -6.69 5.60
N LYS A 358 18.13 -5.39 5.88
CA LYS A 358 18.81 -4.46 4.96
C LYS A 358 18.24 -4.48 3.53
N SER A 359 16.95 -4.75 3.39
CA SER A 359 16.30 -4.95 2.09
C SER A 359 15.47 -3.73 1.70
N GLN A 360 15.28 -3.55 0.40
CA GLN A 360 14.34 -2.58 -0.15
C GLN A 360 13.05 -3.29 -0.51
N LEU A 361 11.93 -2.85 0.06
CA LEU A 361 10.58 -3.31 -0.23
C LEU A 361 9.82 -2.13 -0.80
N ILE A 362 9.81 -1.98 -2.13
CA ILE A 362 9.25 -0.79 -2.79
C ILE A 362 8.03 -1.20 -3.60
N GLU A 363 6.89 -0.55 -3.35
CA GLU A 363 5.64 -0.80 -4.06
C GLU A 363 5.27 -2.30 -4.08
N SER A 364 5.56 -3.00 -2.98
CA SER A 364 5.31 -4.42 -2.81
C SER A 364 4.03 -4.67 -2.02
N SER A 365 3.33 -5.76 -2.35
CA SER A 365 2.07 -6.12 -1.69
C SER A 365 2.24 -7.34 -0.80
N PHE A 366 1.77 -7.22 0.44
CA PHE A 366 1.63 -8.29 1.44
C PHE A 366 0.16 -8.50 1.82
N PHE A 367 -0.76 -8.27 0.87
CA PHE A 367 -2.19 -8.39 1.12
C PHE A 367 -2.57 -9.79 1.64
N LEU A 368 -3.14 -9.83 2.83
CA LEU A 368 -3.52 -11.06 3.55
C LEU A 368 -2.37 -12.04 3.79
N ALA A 369 -1.12 -11.55 3.84
CA ALA A 369 0.00 -12.36 4.25
C ALA A 369 -0.13 -12.73 5.74
N LYS A 370 0.03 -14.01 6.08
CA LYS A 370 -0.03 -14.47 7.47
C LYS A 370 1.36 -14.35 8.09
N VAL A 371 1.48 -13.54 9.14
CA VAL A 371 2.78 -13.22 9.73
C VAL A 371 2.85 -13.73 11.17
N LYS A 372 3.82 -14.59 11.48
CA LYS A 372 4.06 -15.13 12.83
C LYS A 372 5.53 -15.00 13.20
N ALA A 373 5.80 -14.19 14.22
CA ALA A 373 7.17 -13.95 14.74
C ALA A 373 8.19 -13.51 13.66
N SER A 374 7.73 -12.82 12.63
CA SER A 374 8.55 -12.36 11.50
C SER A 374 8.82 -10.86 11.59
N LYS A 375 9.97 -10.42 11.08
CA LYS A 375 10.52 -9.08 11.32
C LYS A 375 10.98 -8.40 10.03
N ILE A 376 10.91 -7.07 10.00
CA ILE A 376 11.52 -6.21 8.97
C ILE A 376 12.54 -5.30 9.65
N ILE A 377 13.82 -5.55 9.40
CA ILE A 377 14.95 -4.98 10.14
C ILE A 377 15.87 -4.19 9.21
N MET A 378 16.23 -2.97 9.60
CA MET A 378 17.14 -2.10 8.81
C MET A 378 16.74 -1.96 7.34
N SER A 379 15.45 -2.07 7.05
CA SER A 379 14.92 -2.17 5.69
C SER A 379 14.02 -0.98 5.38
N ASN A 380 13.86 -0.68 4.10
CA ASN A 380 13.00 0.41 3.64
C ASN A 380 11.77 -0.16 2.97
N ALA A 381 10.61 0.04 3.57
CA ALA A 381 9.32 -0.31 3.02
C ALA A 381 8.61 0.96 2.53
N ILE A 382 8.81 1.30 1.27
CA ILE A 382 8.28 2.51 0.65
C ILE A 382 7.08 2.14 -0.22
N ASP A 383 5.98 2.84 -0.04
CA ASP A 383 4.74 2.67 -0.80
C ASP A 383 4.29 1.21 -0.88
N SER A 384 4.52 0.44 0.18
CA SER A 384 4.23 -1.00 0.22
C SER A 384 2.99 -1.30 1.06
N VAL A 385 2.21 -2.27 0.60
CA VAL A 385 0.92 -2.64 1.19
C VAL A 385 1.12 -3.75 2.22
N PHE A 386 0.85 -3.45 3.50
CA PHE A 386 0.86 -4.43 4.61
C PHE A 386 -0.55 -4.61 5.17
N ALA A 387 -1.47 -5.01 4.30
CA ALA A 387 -2.87 -5.21 4.62
C ALA A 387 -3.07 -6.55 5.32
N ASN A 388 -3.38 -6.50 6.62
CA ASN A 388 -3.48 -7.67 7.51
C ASN A 388 -2.16 -8.47 7.61
N ALA A 389 -1.01 -7.79 7.58
CA ALA A 389 0.33 -8.38 7.61
C ALA A 389 1.20 -7.75 8.71
N ASP A 390 1.15 -8.33 9.90
CA ASP A 390 1.73 -7.77 11.13
C ASP A 390 3.22 -8.09 11.32
N PHE A 391 4.07 -7.52 10.45
CA PHE A 391 5.53 -7.57 10.65
C PHE A 391 5.97 -6.65 11.77
N LEU A 392 6.94 -7.10 12.57
CA LEU A 392 7.64 -6.24 13.52
C LEU A 392 8.73 -5.44 12.78
N PHE A 393 8.56 -4.11 12.71
CA PHE A 393 9.57 -3.20 12.13
C PHE A 393 10.59 -2.77 13.18
N GLN A 394 11.89 -2.89 12.88
CA GLN A 394 12.98 -2.50 13.77
C GLN A 394 14.10 -1.79 13.01
N ARG A 395 14.41 -0.54 13.40
CA ARG A 395 15.38 0.32 12.69
C ARG A 395 15.07 0.43 11.18
N SER A 396 13.80 0.36 10.81
CA SER A 396 13.31 0.30 9.44
C SER A 396 12.39 1.47 9.15
N THR A 397 12.36 1.91 7.90
CA THR A 397 11.45 2.95 7.43
C THR A 397 10.19 2.32 6.85
N ARG A 398 9.02 2.81 7.25
CA ARG A 398 7.74 2.50 6.61
C ARG A 398 7.09 3.81 6.20
N LEU A 399 7.01 4.06 4.89
CA LEU A 399 6.50 5.31 4.34
C LEU A 399 5.52 4.99 3.21
N ASN A 400 4.23 5.31 3.40
CA ASN A 400 3.21 5.19 2.36
C ASN A 400 2.61 6.59 2.14
N GLN A 401 2.86 7.19 0.98
CA GLN A 401 2.38 8.54 0.65
C GLN A 401 1.36 8.56 -0.49
N LYS A 402 1.25 7.43 -1.19
CA LYS A 402 0.41 7.23 -2.36
C LYS A 402 -0.84 6.40 -2.00
N PRO A 403 -2.02 6.68 -2.59
CA PRO A 403 -3.23 5.90 -2.38
C PRO A 403 -3.06 4.46 -2.88
N VAL A 404 -3.62 3.52 -2.13
CA VAL A 404 -3.63 2.09 -2.46
C VAL A 404 -4.85 1.78 -3.31
N ILE A 405 -4.63 1.26 -4.51
CA ILE A 405 -5.68 0.87 -5.43
C ILE A 405 -5.80 -0.65 -5.49
N ALA A 406 -6.96 -1.17 -5.09
CA ALA A 406 -7.31 -2.56 -5.29
C ALA A 406 -7.43 -2.86 -6.79
N TYR A 407 -6.64 -3.82 -7.27
CA TYR A 407 -6.50 -4.13 -8.69
C TYR A 407 -6.70 -5.64 -8.93
N PRO A 408 -7.95 -6.10 -9.13
CA PRO A 408 -8.19 -7.49 -9.52
C PRO A 408 -7.56 -7.75 -10.89
N THR A 409 -6.75 -8.81 -11.00
CA THR A 409 -6.06 -9.15 -12.24
C THR A 409 -5.58 -10.60 -12.22
N ASP A 410 -5.36 -11.19 -13.39
CA ASP A 410 -4.68 -12.47 -13.47
C ASP A 410 -3.18 -12.28 -13.13
N LEU A 411 -2.77 -12.84 -12.00
CA LEU A 411 -1.39 -12.72 -11.55
C LEU A 411 -0.42 -13.58 -12.36
N SER A 412 -0.93 -14.49 -13.20
CA SER A 412 -0.11 -15.36 -14.04
C SER A 412 0.58 -14.64 -15.20
N GLY A 413 -0.06 -13.58 -15.72
CA GLY A 413 0.50 -12.65 -16.70
C GLY A 413 1.10 -11.39 -16.08
N PHE A 414 1.20 -11.29 -14.74
CA PHE A 414 1.57 -10.05 -14.06
C PHE A 414 2.99 -9.55 -14.40
N ALA A 415 3.85 -10.39 -14.98
CA ALA A 415 5.25 -10.07 -15.23
C ALA A 415 5.55 -9.47 -16.62
N ASP A 416 4.56 -9.34 -17.50
CA ASP A 416 4.70 -8.73 -18.82
C ASP A 416 3.95 -7.39 -18.88
N TRP A 417 4.72 -6.32 -18.66
CA TRP A 417 4.27 -4.94 -18.44
C TRP A 417 4.23 -4.14 -19.75
N GLY A 418 3.35 -4.50 -20.68
CA GLY A 418 3.09 -3.71 -21.90
C GLY A 418 1.86 -2.81 -21.72
N ASN A 419 2.00 -1.48 -21.95
CA ASN A 419 0.96 -0.44 -22.06
C ASN A 419 -0.36 -0.62 -21.26
N ASP A 420 -0.24 -1.11 -20.04
CA ASP A 420 -1.37 -1.54 -19.21
C ASP A 420 -1.86 -0.40 -18.30
N PRO A 421 -3.17 -0.30 -18.00
CA PRO A 421 -3.72 0.55 -16.93
C PRO A 421 -2.91 0.57 -15.62
N LYS A 422 -2.22 -0.53 -15.27
CA LYS A 422 -1.27 -0.58 -14.13
C LYS A 422 -0.20 0.51 -14.18
N LYS A 423 0.41 0.72 -15.35
CA LYS A 423 1.47 1.74 -15.51
C LYS A 423 0.87 3.13 -15.41
N ALA A 424 -0.27 3.38 -16.05
CA ALA A 424 -0.97 4.66 -15.96
C ALA A 424 -1.29 5.03 -14.50
N LEU A 425 -1.85 4.10 -13.72
CA LEU A 425 -2.14 4.28 -12.29
C LEU A 425 -0.88 4.62 -11.47
N ARG A 426 0.23 3.92 -11.71
CA ARG A 426 1.48 4.18 -10.98
C ARG A 426 2.10 5.52 -11.34
N ASP A 427 2.12 5.84 -12.63
CA ASP A 427 2.66 7.10 -13.15
C ASP A 427 1.85 8.30 -12.64
N THR A 428 0.55 8.13 -12.41
CA THR A 428 -0.31 9.14 -11.77
C THR A 428 -0.30 9.09 -10.24
N GLY A 429 0.54 8.24 -9.63
CA GLY A 429 0.84 8.29 -8.20
C GLY A 429 0.08 7.29 -7.32
N ALA A 430 -0.44 6.18 -7.87
CA ALA A 430 -1.03 5.10 -7.08
C ALA A 430 -0.03 4.01 -6.69
N VAL A 431 -0.29 3.36 -5.55
CA VAL A 431 0.23 2.02 -5.21
C VAL A 431 -0.80 1.00 -5.64
N LEU A 432 -0.36 -0.07 -6.32
CA LEU A 432 -1.25 -1.16 -6.66
C LEU A 432 -1.24 -2.22 -5.57
N MET A 433 -2.43 -2.63 -5.16
CA MET A 433 -2.68 -3.88 -4.45
C MET A 433 -3.28 -4.88 -5.44
N PRO A 434 -2.43 -5.54 -6.26
CA PRO A 434 -2.92 -6.48 -7.24
C PRO A 434 -3.37 -7.76 -6.54
N PHE A 435 -4.46 -8.38 -6.97
CA PHE A 435 -4.87 -9.67 -6.46
C PHE A 435 -5.59 -10.52 -7.50
N ASP A 436 -5.54 -11.83 -7.30
CA ASP A 436 -6.01 -12.81 -8.28
C ASP A 436 -7.53 -12.96 -8.28
N TYR A 437 -8.08 -13.26 -9.46
CA TYR A 437 -9.46 -13.70 -9.66
C TYR A 437 -9.75 -15.10 -9.09
N TYR A 438 -8.74 -15.80 -8.63
CA TYR A 438 -8.87 -17.15 -8.08
C TYR A 438 -8.55 -17.16 -6.59
N PRO A 439 -9.36 -16.57 -5.69
CA PRO A 439 -9.24 -16.83 -4.25
C PRO A 439 -9.36 -18.34 -4.01
N ASN A 440 -8.92 -18.84 -2.84
CA ASN A 440 -8.87 -20.27 -2.46
C ASN A 440 -10.23 -21.01 -2.47
N ALA A 441 -11.24 -20.49 -3.16
CA ALA A 441 -12.55 -21.09 -3.33
C ALA A 441 -12.53 -22.27 -4.30
N ASN A 442 -13.25 -23.34 -3.96
CA ASN A 442 -13.41 -24.53 -4.80
C ASN A 442 -14.48 -24.30 -5.87
N ASP A 443 -14.09 -24.30 -7.15
CA ASP A 443 -14.95 -23.97 -8.29
C ASP A 443 -16.19 -24.86 -8.38
N LYS A 444 -16.03 -26.16 -8.13
CA LYS A 444 -17.14 -27.12 -8.17
C LYS A 444 -18.13 -26.84 -7.05
N MET A 445 -17.63 -26.57 -5.84
CA MET A 445 -18.47 -26.24 -4.70
C MET A 445 -19.17 -24.88 -4.89
N LEU A 446 -18.46 -23.87 -5.40
CA LEU A 446 -19.01 -22.56 -5.73
C LEU A 446 -20.14 -22.69 -6.76
N LYS A 447 -19.94 -23.49 -7.82
CA LYS A 447 -21.00 -23.78 -8.81
C LYS A 447 -22.25 -24.36 -8.16
N ASN A 448 -22.07 -25.39 -7.33
CA ASN A 448 -23.19 -26.02 -6.62
C ASN A 448 -23.87 -25.06 -5.63
N GLU A 449 -23.12 -24.16 -4.99
CA GLU A 449 -23.68 -23.12 -4.13
C GLU A 449 -24.52 -22.12 -4.91
N LEU A 450 -24.02 -21.64 -6.06
CA LEU A 450 -24.78 -20.74 -6.93
C LEU A 450 -26.07 -21.41 -7.42
N GLU A 451 -26.03 -22.67 -7.86
CA GLU A 451 -27.24 -23.41 -8.26
C GLU A 451 -28.30 -23.45 -7.15
N LYS A 452 -27.89 -23.62 -5.89
CA LYS A 452 -28.81 -23.61 -4.72
C LYS A 452 -29.34 -22.23 -4.38
N LEU A 453 -28.56 -21.18 -4.61
CA LEU A 453 -28.96 -19.79 -4.38
C LEU A 453 -29.89 -19.25 -5.47
N GLN A 454 -29.90 -19.90 -6.63
CA GLN A 454 -30.61 -19.46 -7.82
C GLN A 454 -32.07 -19.03 -7.56
N PRO A 455 -32.93 -19.82 -6.86
CA PRO A 455 -34.31 -19.42 -6.62
C PRO A 455 -34.39 -18.18 -5.73
N LYS A 456 -33.61 -18.13 -4.65
CA LYS A 456 -33.55 -16.99 -3.73
C LYS A 456 -33.11 -15.71 -4.42
N VAL A 457 -32.11 -15.81 -5.30
CA VAL A 457 -31.63 -14.68 -6.09
C VAL A 457 -32.75 -14.17 -6.98
N GLN A 458 -33.41 -15.06 -7.73
CA GLN A 458 -34.51 -14.71 -8.63
C GLN A 458 -35.68 -14.03 -7.89
N ASP A 459 -36.07 -14.54 -6.72
CA ASP A 459 -37.13 -13.98 -5.88
C ASP A 459 -36.76 -12.60 -5.29
N SER A 460 -35.45 -12.31 -5.19
CA SER A 460 -34.93 -11.07 -4.61
C SER A 460 -34.61 -9.98 -5.66
N LEU A 461 -34.85 -10.25 -6.95
CA LEU A 461 -34.68 -9.30 -8.06
C LEU A 461 -35.83 -8.28 -8.10
N ASN A 462 -35.89 -7.42 -7.08
CA ASN A 462 -36.83 -6.29 -7.03
C ASN A 462 -36.28 -5.09 -7.82
N GLY A 463 -35.95 -5.28 -9.10
CA GLY A 463 -35.33 -4.24 -9.94
C GLY A 463 -33.87 -3.93 -9.60
N ARG A 464 -33.17 -4.86 -8.93
CA ARG A 464 -31.74 -4.76 -8.60
C ARG A 464 -30.94 -5.72 -9.46
N SER A 465 -29.67 -5.41 -9.70
CA SER A 465 -28.78 -6.33 -10.42
C SER A 465 -28.44 -7.56 -9.56
N ILE A 466 -28.21 -8.69 -10.24
CA ILE A 466 -27.86 -9.96 -9.61
C ILE A 466 -26.61 -9.85 -8.75
N ILE A 467 -25.65 -9.03 -9.16
CA ILE A 467 -24.41 -8.80 -8.42
C ILE A 467 -24.70 -8.22 -7.03
N VAL A 468 -25.60 -7.23 -6.94
CA VAL A 468 -25.94 -6.60 -5.66
C VAL A 468 -26.65 -7.61 -4.76
N THR A 469 -27.58 -8.39 -5.30
CA THR A 469 -28.26 -9.47 -4.58
C THR A 469 -27.28 -10.54 -4.08
N LEU A 470 -26.34 -10.97 -4.92
CA LEU A 470 -25.30 -11.93 -4.54
C LEU A 470 -24.39 -11.38 -3.44
N ASN A 471 -24.07 -10.08 -3.47
CA ASN A 471 -23.25 -9.44 -2.45
C ASN A 471 -23.91 -9.47 -1.07
N GLU A 472 -25.24 -9.36 -1.01
CA GLU A 472 -26.04 -9.43 0.22
C GLU A 472 -26.20 -10.88 0.71
N LEU A 473 -26.46 -11.82 -0.19
CA LEU A 473 -26.67 -13.24 0.15
C LEU A 473 -25.39 -13.99 0.49
N ALA A 474 -24.21 -13.42 0.22
CA ALA A 474 -22.93 -14.08 0.44
C ALA A 474 -22.68 -14.49 1.90
N GLU A 475 -23.42 -13.97 2.88
CA GLU A 475 -23.27 -14.31 4.30
C GLU A 475 -24.25 -15.41 4.78
N GLU A 476 -25.29 -15.72 4.00
CA GLU A 476 -26.39 -16.61 4.43
C GLU A 476 -26.19 -18.07 3.99
N GLY A 477 -25.54 -18.88 4.82
CA GLY A 477 -25.47 -20.34 4.60
C GLY A 477 -24.63 -20.77 3.38
N THR A 478 -23.86 -19.84 2.81
CA THR A 478 -22.87 -20.10 1.75
C THR A 478 -21.49 -20.25 2.37
N LYS A 479 -20.59 -21.02 1.74
CA LYS A 479 -19.22 -21.22 2.23
C LYS A 479 -18.20 -20.64 1.25
N GLU A 480 -18.27 -21.03 -0.01
CA GLU A 480 -17.35 -20.56 -1.04
C GLU A 480 -17.62 -19.10 -1.41
N LEU A 481 -18.90 -18.72 -1.58
CA LEU A 481 -19.27 -17.33 -1.85
C LEU A 481 -18.92 -16.42 -0.66
N ALA A 482 -19.18 -16.86 0.58
CA ALA A 482 -18.77 -16.15 1.80
C ALA A 482 -17.25 -15.92 1.87
N HIS A 483 -16.44 -16.92 1.47
CA HIS A 483 -14.99 -16.77 1.41
C HIS A 483 -14.56 -15.71 0.39
N ILE A 484 -15.18 -15.67 -0.79
CA ILE A 484 -14.94 -14.63 -1.80
C ILE A 484 -15.33 -13.27 -1.25
N LYS A 485 -16.53 -13.15 -0.68
CA LYS A 485 -17.03 -11.90 -0.10
C LYS A 485 -16.11 -11.36 0.98
N LYS A 486 -15.69 -12.20 1.92
CA LYS A 486 -14.73 -11.80 2.97
C LYS A 486 -13.41 -11.29 2.39
N PHE A 487 -12.92 -11.92 1.32
CA PHE A 487 -11.72 -11.48 0.63
C PHE A 487 -11.93 -10.11 -0.04
N ILE A 488 -13.08 -9.89 -0.69
CA ILE A 488 -13.46 -8.59 -1.28
C ILE A 488 -13.57 -7.52 -0.20
N ASP A 489 -14.22 -7.81 0.92
CA ASP A 489 -14.36 -6.87 2.03
C ASP A 489 -13.01 -6.40 2.55
N GLN A 490 -12.05 -7.32 2.65
CA GLN A 490 -10.68 -6.98 3.00
C GLN A 490 -10.00 -6.13 1.91
N ALA A 491 -10.20 -6.45 0.63
CA ALA A 491 -9.63 -5.66 -0.46
C ALA A 491 -10.16 -4.21 -0.46
N VAL A 492 -11.46 -4.02 -0.26
CA VAL A 492 -12.10 -2.70 -0.16
C VAL A 492 -11.66 -1.98 1.11
N MET A 493 -11.57 -2.68 2.25
CA MET A 493 -11.13 -2.10 3.53
C MET A 493 -9.72 -1.53 3.47
N TYR A 494 -8.80 -2.22 2.79
CA TYR A 494 -7.39 -1.83 2.72
C TYR A 494 -7.03 -1.02 1.47
N SER A 495 -8.02 -0.56 0.70
CA SER A 495 -7.81 0.30 -0.47
C SER A 495 -8.48 1.66 -0.32
N ASP A 496 -7.89 2.63 -1.00
CA ASP A 496 -8.40 3.99 -1.14
C ASP A 496 -9.28 4.13 -2.38
N GLY A 497 -9.10 3.23 -3.34
CA GLY A 497 -9.94 3.08 -4.52
C GLY A 497 -9.85 1.68 -5.12
N ILE A 498 -10.80 1.36 -6.00
CA ILE A 498 -10.80 0.13 -6.80
C ILE A 498 -10.64 0.49 -8.28
N PHE A 499 -9.96 -0.37 -9.04
CA PHE A 499 -9.86 -0.22 -10.49
C PHE A 499 -10.30 -1.51 -11.20
N LEU A 500 -11.23 -1.41 -12.14
CA LEU A 500 -11.71 -2.52 -12.96
C LEU A 500 -11.25 -2.35 -14.41
N HIS A 501 -10.40 -3.25 -14.88
CA HIS A 501 -9.81 -3.17 -16.21
C HIS A 501 -10.69 -3.76 -17.32
N GLY A 502 -10.37 -3.45 -18.58
CA GLY A 502 -11.05 -3.97 -19.76
C GLY A 502 -10.91 -5.49 -19.95
N GLY A 503 -11.73 -6.09 -20.81
CA GLY A 503 -11.68 -7.54 -21.06
C GLY A 503 -12.92 -8.08 -21.77
N ALA A 504 -13.10 -9.40 -21.69
CA ALA A 504 -14.23 -10.09 -22.29
C ALA A 504 -15.59 -9.59 -21.76
N ASN A 505 -16.63 -9.76 -22.56
CA ASN A 505 -17.99 -9.33 -22.25
C ASN A 505 -18.46 -9.74 -20.84
N VAL A 506 -19.24 -8.87 -20.20
CA VAL A 506 -19.93 -9.17 -18.94
C VAL A 506 -21.04 -10.18 -19.21
N SER A 507 -21.11 -11.22 -18.37
CA SER A 507 -22.15 -12.25 -18.48
C SER A 507 -23.55 -11.65 -18.34
N LYS A 508 -24.45 -11.99 -19.28
CA LYS A 508 -25.82 -11.44 -19.35
C LYS A 508 -26.61 -11.58 -18.04
N CYS A 509 -26.44 -12.70 -17.35
CA CYS A 509 -27.12 -12.98 -16.10
C CYS A 509 -26.75 -12.02 -14.95
N LEU A 510 -25.69 -11.22 -15.03
CA LEU A 510 -25.27 -10.39 -13.90
C LEU A 510 -26.00 -9.05 -13.79
N TYR A 511 -26.49 -8.55 -14.92
CA TYR A 511 -27.05 -7.22 -15.03
C TYR A 511 -28.52 -7.21 -15.42
N SER A 512 -29.14 -8.38 -15.66
CA SER A 512 -30.60 -8.51 -15.78
C SER A 512 -31.25 -8.09 -14.46
N GLN A 513 -32.22 -7.16 -14.53
CA GLN A 513 -32.96 -6.68 -13.36
C GLN A 513 -34.39 -7.24 -13.27
N SER A 514 -34.83 -7.89 -14.35
CA SER A 514 -36.15 -8.53 -14.46
C SER A 514 -36.04 -10.03 -14.16
N PRO A 515 -36.89 -10.59 -13.26
CA PRO A 515 -37.00 -12.03 -13.04
C PRO A 515 -37.30 -12.84 -14.31
N GLN A 516 -37.98 -12.22 -15.29
CA GLN A 516 -38.33 -12.85 -16.57
C GLN A 516 -37.11 -12.99 -17.50
N ASN A 517 -36.11 -12.11 -17.35
CA ASN A 517 -34.85 -12.15 -18.09
C ASN A 517 -33.76 -12.95 -17.37
N PHE A 518 -34.11 -13.62 -16.26
CA PHE A 518 -33.23 -14.50 -15.54
C PHE A 518 -33.01 -15.81 -16.31
N ASN A 519 -31.76 -16.16 -16.60
CA ASN A 519 -31.41 -17.43 -17.22
C ASN A 519 -30.64 -18.32 -16.21
N PRO A 520 -31.28 -19.39 -15.68
CA PRO A 520 -30.67 -20.37 -14.78
C PRO A 520 -29.34 -20.95 -15.27
N GLU A 521 -29.28 -21.30 -16.56
CA GLU A 521 -28.14 -21.94 -17.19
C GLU A 521 -26.93 -21.01 -17.24
N ASN A 522 -27.17 -19.72 -17.50
CA ASN A 522 -26.10 -18.72 -17.49
C ASN A 522 -25.64 -18.39 -16.06
N PHE A 523 -26.55 -18.46 -15.07
CA PHE A 523 -26.25 -18.14 -13.67
C PHE A 523 -25.28 -19.14 -13.04
N ARG A 524 -25.45 -20.45 -13.30
CA ARG A 524 -24.49 -21.48 -12.85
C ARG A 524 -23.13 -21.44 -13.55
N HIS A 525 -22.97 -20.59 -14.56
CA HIS A 525 -21.74 -20.46 -15.35
C HIS A 525 -21.08 -19.08 -15.21
N ILE A 526 -21.50 -18.30 -14.22
CA ILE A 526 -20.82 -17.03 -13.89
C ILE A 526 -19.34 -17.31 -13.64
N SER A 527 -18.48 -16.58 -14.34
CA SER A 527 -17.03 -16.70 -14.19
C SER A 527 -16.56 -16.13 -12.84
N LYS A 528 -15.40 -16.56 -12.35
CA LYS A 528 -14.82 -15.95 -11.14
C LYS A 528 -14.50 -14.47 -11.32
N ARG A 529 -14.08 -14.07 -12.52
CA ARG A 529 -13.85 -12.67 -12.86
C ARG A 529 -15.14 -11.85 -12.74
N ASP A 530 -16.24 -12.36 -13.27
CA ASP A 530 -17.57 -11.75 -13.14
C ASP A 530 -17.96 -11.56 -11.67
N LEU A 531 -17.81 -12.61 -10.85
CA LEU A 531 -18.11 -12.53 -9.42
C LEU A 531 -17.21 -11.51 -8.72
N ILE A 532 -15.90 -11.56 -8.93
CA ILE A 532 -14.96 -10.71 -8.20
C ILE A 532 -15.07 -9.24 -8.61
N ASP A 533 -15.09 -8.95 -9.90
CA ASP A 533 -15.24 -7.56 -10.36
C ASP A 533 -16.61 -7.00 -9.93
N GLY A 534 -17.67 -7.81 -10.01
CA GLY A 534 -19.01 -7.42 -9.59
C GLY A 534 -19.12 -7.18 -8.08
N LEU A 535 -18.69 -8.15 -7.26
CA LEU A 535 -18.71 -8.02 -5.80
C LEU A 535 -17.81 -6.88 -5.33
N LEU A 536 -16.64 -6.69 -5.95
CA LEU A 536 -15.75 -5.56 -5.66
C LEU A 536 -16.43 -4.22 -5.97
N ALA A 537 -17.09 -4.10 -7.13
CA ALA A 537 -17.86 -2.92 -7.50
C ALA A 537 -19.02 -2.65 -6.52
N ALA A 538 -19.79 -3.69 -6.19
CA ALA A 538 -20.94 -3.57 -5.28
C ALA A 538 -20.51 -3.17 -3.87
N GLU A 539 -19.45 -3.78 -3.34
CA GLU A 539 -18.94 -3.46 -2.01
C GLU A 539 -18.28 -2.07 -1.98
N ALA A 540 -17.56 -1.67 -3.03
CA ALA A 540 -17.01 -0.32 -3.14
C ALA A 540 -18.13 0.74 -3.21
N ALA A 541 -19.19 0.49 -3.98
CA ALA A 541 -20.35 1.38 -4.05
C ALA A 541 -21.02 1.53 -2.67
N LYS A 542 -21.26 0.40 -1.99
CA LYS A 542 -21.82 0.35 -0.62
C LYS A 542 -20.98 1.14 0.38
N GLN A 543 -19.65 1.03 0.33
CA GLN A 543 -18.73 1.71 1.25
C GLN A 543 -18.31 3.12 0.80
N GLY A 544 -18.83 3.60 -0.33
CA GLY A 544 -18.43 4.87 -0.93
C GLY A 544 -16.93 4.95 -1.25
N VAL A 545 -16.30 3.83 -1.59
CA VAL A 545 -14.93 3.77 -2.08
C VAL A 545 -14.89 4.27 -3.52
N LYS A 546 -13.82 4.99 -3.87
CA LYS A 546 -13.64 5.52 -5.23
C LYS A 546 -13.42 4.38 -6.21
N ALA A 547 -14.10 4.39 -7.34
CA ALA A 547 -14.00 3.37 -8.35
C ALA A 547 -13.68 3.97 -9.71
N MET A 548 -12.76 3.34 -10.42
CA MET A 548 -12.54 3.58 -11.84
C MET A 548 -12.74 2.31 -12.65
N GLY A 549 -13.40 2.42 -13.79
CA GLY A 549 -13.66 1.29 -14.68
C GLY A 549 -13.31 1.64 -16.12
N VAL A 550 -12.62 0.74 -16.82
CA VAL A 550 -12.28 0.89 -18.24
C VAL A 550 -12.91 -0.23 -19.05
N CYS A 551 -13.55 0.11 -20.17
CA CYS A 551 -14.23 -0.79 -21.09
C CYS A 551 -15.21 -1.71 -20.34
N ARG A 552 -14.87 -2.99 -20.16
CA ARG A 552 -15.63 -3.93 -19.33
C ARG A 552 -15.87 -3.42 -17.90
N GLY A 553 -14.88 -2.78 -17.29
CA GLY A 553 -15.02 -2.21 -15.94
C GLY A 553 -16.07 -1.10 -15.87
N CYS A 554 -16.22 -0.30 -16.93
CA CYS A 554 -17.27 0.71 -17.06
C CYS A 554 -18.66 0.06 -17.07
N GLN A 555 -18.82 -1.01 -17.85
CA GLN A 555 -20.06 -1.78 -17.93
C GLN A 555 -20.43 -2.40 -16.58
N MET A 556 -19.45 -2.96 -15.86
CA MET A 556 -19.67 -3.55 -14.54
C MET A 556 -20.12 -2.49 -13.52
N LEU A 557 -19.50 -1.32 -13.52
CA LEU A 557 -19.91 -0.22 -12.63
C LEU A 557 -21.31 0.30 -12.99
N TRP A 558 -21.65 0.40 -14.28
CA TRP A 558 -23.00 0.73 -14.72
C TRP A 558 -24.04 -0.26 -14.20
N ALA A 559 -23.78 -1.56 -14.33
CA ALA A 559 -24.67 -2.63 -13.87
C ALA A 559 -24.89 -2.64 -12.35
N VAL A 560 -23.84 -2.40 -11.56
CA VAL A 560 -23.94 -2.31 -10.09
C VAL A 560 -24.76 -1.09 -9.66
N HIS A 561 -24.75 -0.01 -10.44
CA HIS A 561 -25.51 1.21 -10.16
C HIS A 561 -26.91 1.22 -10.79
N GLY A 562 -27.45 0.06 -11.17
CA GLY A 562 -28.83 -0.09 -11.66
C GLY A 562 -29.00 0.11 -13.16
N GLY A 563 -27.94 0.20 -13.95
CA GLY A 563 -28.04 0.15 -15.40
C GLY A 563 -28.10 -1.28 -15.97
N GLU A 564 -28.54 -1.43 -17.22
CA GLU A 564 -28.37 -2.68 -17.99
C GLU A 564 -27.29 -2.52 -19.07
N ILE A 565 -26.83 -3.65 -19.62
CA ILE A 565 -25.81 -3.71 -20.68
C ILE A 565 -26.45 -4.33 -21.93
N LYS A 566 -26.23 -3.71 -23.09
CA LYS A 566 -26.65 -4.27 -24.39
C LYS A 566 -25.49 -4.43 -25.35
N THR A 567 -25.68 -5.26 -26.37
CA THR A 567 -24.76 -5.33 -27.51
C THR A 567 -24.84 -4.03 -28.30
N VAL A 568 -23.73 -3.59 -28.90
CA VAL A 568 -23.73 -2.42 -29.79
C VAL A 568 -24.44 -2.76 -31.12
N ASP A 569 -25.39 -1.92 -31.52
CA ASP A 569 -26.17 -2.08 -32.74
C ASP A 569 -25.33 -1.81 -34.01
N GLY A 570 -25.53 -2.60 -35.08
CA GLY A 570 -25.00 -2.30 -36.43
C GLY A 570 -23.50 -2.51 -36.67
N ALA A 571 -22.80 -3.21 -35.78
CA ALA A 571 -21.36 -3.36 -35.91
C ALA A 571 -20.90 -4.50 -36.85
N ILE A 572 -19.88 -4.23 -37.66
CA ILE A 572 -19.12 -5.28 -38.36
C ILE A 572 -18.42 -6.13 -37.29
N HIS A 573 -18.73 -7.43 -37.23
CA HIS A 573 -18.37 -8.32 -36.11
C HIS A 573 -18.96 -7.97 -34.73
N GLY A 574 -19.98 -7.10 -34.64
CA GLY A 574 -20.72 -6.88 -33.39
C GLY A 574 -20.08 -5.98 -32.32
N GLY A 575 -19.13 -5.09 -32.65
CA GLY A 575 -18.65 -4.01 -31.76
C GLY A 575 -18.12 -2.71 -32.41
N GLN A 576 -17.70 -1.75 -31.59
CA GLN A 576 -16.97 -0.55 -32.03
C GLN A 576 -15.46 -0.72 -31.80
N TYR A 577 -14.68 -0.44 -32.85
CA TYR A 577 -13.24 -0.67 -32.88
C TYR A 577 -12.48 0.54 -33.45
N GLY A 578 -11.27 0.76 -32.96
CA GLY A 578 -10.36 1.80 -33.44
C GLY A 578 -10.54 3.16 -32.78
N ASP A 579 -9.82 4.14 -33.31
CA ASP A 579 -9.76 5.50 -32.79
C ASP A 579 -11.04 6.26 -33.07
N GLN A 580 -11.55 6.94 -32.05
CA GLN A 580 -12.78 7.73 -32.14
C GLN A 580 -12.55 9.14 -31.64
N LYS A 581 -13.09 10.12 -32.37
CA LYS A 581 -13.15 11.52 -31.97
C LYS A 581 -14.44 11.73 -31.20
N ILE A 582 -14.34 11.79 -29.88
CA ILE A 582 -15.47 11.91 -28.97
C ILE A 582 -15.64 13.39 -28.61
N GLU A 583 -16.77 13.98 -29.00
CA GLU A 583 -17.09 15.37 -28.68
C GLU A 583 -17.34 15.54 -27.18
N VAL A 584 -16.89 16.69 -26.65
CA VAL A 584 -17.00 17.04 -25.23
C VAL A 584 -17.99 18.18 -25.09
N SER A 585 -19.12 17.91 -24.42
CA SER A 585 -20.12 18.94 -24.12
C SER A 585 -19.69 19.82 -22.94
N LYS A 586 -20.37 20.95 -22.75
CA LYS A 586 -20.09 21.84 -21.63
C LYS A 586 -20.37 21.17 -20.28
N GLU A 587 -21.44 20.38 -20.22
CA GLU A 587 -21.83 19.60 -19.05
C GLU A 587 -20.75 18.58 -18.67
N ALA A 588 -20.11 17.94 -19.67
CA ALA A 588 -19.00 17.04 -19.45
C ALA A 588 -17.79 17.75 -18.83
N GLN A 589 -17.49 18.98 -19.25
CA GLN A 589 -16.41 19.80 -18.67
C GLN A 589 -16.71 20.22 -17.24
N ASP A 590 -17.98 20.49 -16.91
CA ASP A 590 -18.38 20.88 -15.56
C ASP A 590 -18.32 19.70 -14.58
N LEU A 591 -18.68 18.49 -15.05
CA LEU A 591 -18.60 17.25 -14.25
C LEU A 591 -17.19 16.65 -14.17
N LEU A 592 -16.36 16.86 -15.21
CA LEU A 592 -14.97 16.44 -15.27
C LEU A 592 -14.07 17.65 -15.55
N PRO A 593 -13.68 18.41 -14.50
CA PRO A 593 -12.96 19.69 -14.68
C PRO A 593 -11.65 19.60 -15.46
N PHE A 594 -11.00 18.43 -15.52
CA PHE A 594 -9.80 18.22 -16.33
C PHE A 594 -10.07 18.24 -17.84
N LEU A 595 -11.34 18.22 -18.27
CA LEU A 595 -11.77 18.40 -19.65
C LEU A 595 -11.97 19.86 -20.04
N ASN A 596 -11.81 20.82 -19.12
CA ASN A 596 -12.05 22.24 -19.41
C ASN A 596 -11.22 22.73 -20.60
N GLY A 597 -11.89 23.33 -21.59
CA GLY A 597 -11.26 23.77 -22.84
C GLY A 597 -10.97 22.66 -23.85
N THR A 598 -11.36 21.41 -23.57
CA THR A 598 -11.30 20.30 -24.52
C THR A 598 -12.61 20.22 -25.30
N GLU A 599 -12.51 20.27 -26.63
CA GLU A 599 -13.67 20.10 -27.52
C GLU A 599 -13.84 18.65 -27.97
N VAL A 600 -12.73 17.92 -28.14
CA VAL A 600 -12.72 16.55 -28.66
C VAL A 600 -11.64 15.73 -27.94
N ILE A 601 -11.96 14.47 -27.62
CA ILE A 601 -11.02 13.47 -27.07
C ILE A 601 -10.79 12.38 -28.11
N ASN A 602 -9.53 11.95 -28.26
CA ASN A 602 -9.23 10.72 -28.99
C ASN A 602 -9.37 9.53 -28.04
N GLY A 603 -10.32 8.64 -28.30
CA GLY A 603 -10.56 7.45 -27.49
C GLY A 603 -10.48 6.17 -28.33
N TYR A 604 -9.55 5.28 -27.98
CA TYR A 604 -9.46 3.97 -28.62
C TYR A 604 -10.59 3.06 -28.11
N SER A 605 -11.43 2.58 -29.03
CA SER A 605 -12.52 1.66 -28.70
C SER A 605 -12.18 0.23 -29.13
N CYS A 606 -12.53 -0.75 -28.29
CA CYS A 606 -12.48 -2.17 -28.62
C CYS A 606 -13.50 -2.91 -27.76
N HIS A 607 -14.80 -2.82 -28.12
CA HIS A 607 -15.87 -3.40 -27.32
C HIS A 607 -17.08 -3.81 -28.17
N GLY A 608 -17.72 -4.92 -27.80
CA GLY A 608 -18.98 -5.40 -28.40
C GLY A 608 -20.22 -5.12 -27.56
N GLN A 609 -20.03 -4.67 -26.32
CA GLN A 609 -21.10 -4.33 -25.37
C GLN A 609 -21.01 -2.87 -24.98
N MET A 610 -22.16 -2.28 -24.60
CA MET A 610 -22.24 -0.93 -24.07
C MET A 610 -23.20 -0.85 -22.89
N CYS A 611 -23.00 0.18 -22.07
CA CYS A 611 -23.99 0.61 -21.09
C CYS A 611 -25.27 1.03 -21.85
N ASP A 612 -26.43 0.48 -21.50
CA ASP A 612 -27.68 0.80 -22.18
C ASP A 612 -28.23 2.16 -21.67
N PRO A 613 -28.19 3.22 -22.49
CA PRO A 613 -28.63 4.55 -22.07
C PRO A 613 -30.15 4.64 -21.83
N SER A 614 -30.94 3.66 -22.28
CA SER A 614 -32.38 3.61 -22.03
C SER A 614 -32.76 3.15 -20.62
N THR A 615 -31.78 2.66 -19.86
CA THR A 615 -31.98 2.13 -18.50
C THR A 615 -31.62 3.15 -17.42
N LYS A 616 -32.32 3.07 -16.28
CA LYS A 616 -32.13 4.01 -15.17
C LYS A 616 -30.91 3.61 -14.32
N SER A 617 -29.78 4.30 -14.50
CA SER A 617 -28.62 4.18 -13.62
C SER A 617 -28.52 5.35 -12.63
N ALA A 618 -27.86 5.14 -11.50
CA ALA A 618 -27.42 6.22 -10.61
C ALA A 618 -26.16 6.95 -11.11
N LEU A 619 -25.61 6.53 -12.26
CA LEU A 619 -24.48 7.17 -12.93
C LEU A 619 -24.96 8.02 -14.12
N GLU A 620 -24.25 9.11 -14.36
CA GLU A 620 -24.53 10.05 -15.44
C GLU A 620 -23.63 9.74 -16.65
N ILE A 621 -24.21 9.71 -17.85
CA ILE A 621 -23.46 9.61 -19.11
C ILE A 621 -23.00 11.01 -19.49
N VAL A 622 -21.69 11.21 -19.59
CA VAL A 622 -21.09 12.53 -19.87
C VAL A 622 -20.43 12.64 -21.22
N LEU A 623 -20.01 11.51 -21.80
CA LEU A 623 -19.49 11.46 -23.16
C LEU A 623 -20.23 10.37 -23.92
N SER A 624 -20.48 10.59 -25.21
CA SER A 624 -21.09 9.61 -26.11
C SER A 624 -20.51 9.73 -27.51
N TYR A 625 -20.61 8.66 -28.29
CA TYR A 625 -20.22 8.65 -29.70
C TYR A 625 -21.15 7.73 -30.48
N ASN A 626 -21.86 8.28 -31.47
CA ASN A 626 -22.84 7.56 -32.28
C ASN A 626 -23.87 6.78 -31.43
N GLY A 627 -24.44 7.43 -30.43
CA GLY A 627 -25.44 6.83 -29.52
C GLY A 627 -24.88 5.83 -28.51
N VAL A 628 -23.56 5.60 -28.48
CA VAL A 628 -22.90 4.72 -27.51
C VAL A 628 -22.30 5.56 -26.38
N PRO A 629 -22.67 5.31 -25.11
CA PRO A 629 -22.03 5.95 -23.96
C PRO A 629 -20.52 5.66 -23.91
N LYS A 630 -19.72 6.71 -23.71
CA LYS A 630 -18.25 6.67 -23.72
C LYS A 630 -17.59 6.98 -22.40
N ALA A 631 -18.20 7.81 -21.58
CA ALA A 631 -17.79 8.00 -20.21
C ALA A 631 -19.01 8.18 -19.32
N ILE A 632 -18.94 7.58 -18.14
CA ILE A 632 -19.95 7.67 -17.10
C ILE A 632 -19.30 8.15 -15.81
N VAL A 633 -20.02 8.95 -15.04
CA VAL A 633 -19.54 9.51 -13.78
C VAL A 633 -20.59 9.42 -12.70
N GLY A 634 -20.14 9.45 -11.47
CA GLY A 634 -20.98 9.62 -10.30
C GLY A 634 -20.14 10.10 -9.12
N LYS A 635 -20.75 10.30 -7.96
CA LYS A 635 -20.08 10.84 -6.76
C LYS A 635 -18.76 10.13 -6.41
N ASN A 636 -18.69 8.81 -6.63
CA ASN A 636 -17.51 7.99 -6.34
C ASN A 636 -17.02 7.18 -7.55
N VAL A 637 -17.51 7.47 -8.76
CA VAL A 637 -17.25 6.68 -9.95
C VAL A 637 -16.75 7.58 -11.08
N ILE A 638 -15.69 7.15 -11.75
CA ILE A 638 -15.27 7.67 -13.05
C ILE A 638 -14.97 6.49 -13.96
N ALA A 639 -15.67 6.34 -15.08
CA ALA A 639 -15.45 5.18 -15.93
C ALA A 639 -15.58 5.52 -17.42
N THR A 640 -14.83 4.81 -18.25
CA THR A 640 -14.76 5.03 -19.70
C THR A 640 -15.02 3.73 -20.44
N GLN A 641 -15.79 3.77 -21.52
CA GLN A 641 -15.98 2.64 -22.43
C GLN A 641 -14.80 2.48 -23.41
N PHE A 642 -14.12 3.58 -23.72
CA PHE A 642 -12.85 3.60 -24.45
C PHE A 642 -11.68 3.33 -23.50
N HIS A 643 -10.49 3.10 -24.07
CA HIS A 643 -9.25 2.73 -23.39
C HIS A 643 -8.29 3.93 -23.26
N PRO A 644 -8.40 4.76 -22.20
CA PRO A 644 -7.50 5.89 -21.99
C PRO A 644 -6.03 5.48 -21.77
N GLU A 645 -5.77 4.23 -21.39
CA GLU A 645 -4.43 3.65 -21.27
C GLU A 645 -3.65 3.66 -22.59
N GLU A 646 -4.32 3.69 -23.75
CA GLU A 646 -3.65 3.72 -25.05
C GLU A 646 -2.97 5.07 -25.32
N TYR A 647 -3.46 6.14 -24.67
CA TYR A 647 -2.99 7.52 -24.91
C TYR A 647 -2.49 8.26 -23.68
N TYR A 648 -2.58 7.71 -22.46
CA TYR A 648 -2.22 8.49 -21.25
C TYR A 648 -0.79 9.05 -21.24
N GLN A 649 0.14 8.47 -22.01
CA GLN A 649 1.52 8.96 -22.10
C GLN A 649 1.62 10.21 -22.99
N THR A 650 0.81 10.30 -24.04
CA THR A 650 0.90 11.33 -25.09
C THR A 650 -0.22 12.34 -25.04
N ASP A 651 -1.36 12.01 -24.43
CA ASP A 651 -2.54 12.86 -24.30
C ASP A 651 -2.85 13.18 -22.83
N PRO A 652 -2.69 14.46 -22.41
CA PRO A 652 -3.01 14.93 -21.07
C PRO A 652 -4.47 14.68 -20.66
N VAL A 653 -5.42 14.70 -21.60
CA VAL A 653 -6.83 14.49 -21.31
C VAL A 653 -7.10 13.03 -20.92
N ASN A 654 -6.55 12.09 -21.69
CA ASN A 654 -6.58 10.67 -21.36
C ASN A 654 -5.87 10.37 -20.02
N ARG A 655 -4.74 11.03 -19.74
CA ARG A 655 -4.08 10.99 -18.42
C ARG A 655 -4.95 11.57 -17.30
N GLY A 656 -5.78 12.57 -17.62
CA GLY A 656 -6.68 13.25 -16.69
C GLY A 656 -7.65 12.30 -15.99
N PHE A 657 -8.16 11.27 -16.68
CA PHE A 657 -9.02 10.25 -16.08
C PHE A 657 -8.33 9.51 -14.92
N TYR A 658 -7.09 9.04 -15.14
CA TYR A 658 -6.30 8.37 -14.11
C TYR A 658 -5.87 9.33 -12.98
N THR A 659 -5.47 10.54 -13.33
CA THR A 659 -5.02 11.55 -12.36
C THR A 659 -6.15 11.94 -11.43
N SER A 660 -7.32 12.27 -11.98
CA SER A 660 -8.52 12.59 -11.22
C SER A 660 -8.94 11.44 -10.30
N PHE A 661 -8.94 10.20 -10.81
CA PHE A 661 -9.25 9.03 -9.99
C PHE A 661 -8.28 8.88 -8.80
N VAL A 662 -6.97 8.94 -9.04
CA VAL A 662 -5.95 8.76 -8.01
C VAL A 662 -6.00 9.88 -6.98
N GLU A 663 -6.20 11.13 -7.39
CA GLU A 663 -6.38 12.27 -6.48
C GLU A 663 -7.62 12.12 -5.61
N GLN A 664 -8.73 11.64 -6.18
CA GLN A 664 -9.94 11.37 -5.43
C GLN A 664 -9.75 10.24 -4.41
N ALA A 665 -9.03 9.17 -4.77
CA ALA A 665 -8.67 8.09 -3.86
C ALA A 665 -7.79 8.61 -2.71
N LYS A 666 -6.82 9.48 -2.98
CA LYS A 666 -5.93 10.07 -1.97
C LYS A 666 -6.67 10.83 -0.86
N ARG A 667 -7.87 11.37 -1.12
CA ARG A 667 -8.68 12.04 -0.08
C ARG A 667 -9.21 11.06 0.99
N ARG A 668 -9.28 9.76 0.68
CA ARG A 668 -9.64 8.70 1.64
C ARG A 668 -8.47 8.38 2.58
N LEU A 669 -7.23 8.38 2.07
CA LEU A 669 -6.02 8.25 2.90
C LEU A 669 -5.97 9.27 4.04
N THR A 670 -6.34 10.52 3.78
CA THR A 670 -6.26 11.60 4.79
C THR A 670 -7.32 11.54 5.89
N ARG A 671 -8.26 10.59 5.81
CA ARG A 671 -9.36 10.42 6.79
C ARG A 671 -9.14 9.27 7.78
N ASN A 672 -8.23 8.34 7.46
CA ASN A 672 -7.83 7.22 8.31
C ASN A 672 -6.48 7.51 8.95
#